data_AF-A0A229URP1-F1
#
_entry.id   AF-A0A229URP1-F1
#
_cell.length_a   1.000
_cell.length_b   1.000
_cell.length_c   1.000
_cell.angle_alpha   90.00
_cell.angle_beta   90.00
_cell.angle_gamma   90.00
#
_symmetry.space_group_name_H-M   'P 1'
#
loop_
_entity.id
_entity.type
_entity.pdbx_description
1 polymer ?
#
loop_
_entity_poly.entity_id
_entity_poly.type
_entity_poly.pdbx_seq_one_letter_code
_entity_poly.pdbx_strand_id
1 'polypeptide(L)'
;MLLVAVAVLLFVYKLRTVPAYKATWIWNAERIAKEKDDIISFTKQNGINLIYLHIDQKTVKREAYSSFIKEANAAGIQVDALAGDPLWSLAENQNSIKDYVSWVHDYNQSVKEEERFHGIHADIEFYALADWNDNKDKIIKQWMTNMELFVSESRKDRKLKVSGDVPFWIHDITIPGSSESLNDWIINRLDHVTLMSYRDKAEGTNSILEIIQPIFNDARAKGKKVVVGVNLLKSSEGVGTTFQEEGLDEMKRQLSILQDKLGTNSLFAGIAIHDYESWRELAQYDIPSSLSNQPAKAMPIFEANGIKEIVKVNGEHLDLYDGTSWKSTFWPGINLGATTPGHFPGELSPSRMDYLRWFSQMQEMNIKVIRIYTILPPVFYETLNRFNQSTDKPLYILQGIWAPDEAMAGDDQLGRDAYTPEITNEFTSEIQDAVRVIHGDANLPERTGHASGEYRTDVSQYVLGWTMGTEWYPDAVQVTNLEHKTMPPYDGEYISAKENASPFESWLASMLDVLAQEEMKYGWQHPVSFTNWLTTDPLSHPNEPLKREDMVSVDPMNLRATSAWTAGYFASYHVYPYYPDFMRYEDKYQSYHDRSGKINPYAGYLHDLRAHHKGMPIFVAEFGVPSSRGITHYGANGMNQGMHTESEQGQMDADMLRSIYDEGYDGAILFAWQDEWFKYTWNTLDLELPWERRAMWRNRLTNEENFGVIAVEAGNSDKDTIKLDGNTIDWEKRQPKVKQSYANFDLTVSHDEAYLYMMLRKREGDWDLAQDNIEIGLDTLKGGSQIADRAPGMTFSNGIEFLLSMRGANNTHLFVNSAYDQHTWLYGHIKNMLPWDTRYDQDTLGLFLPWKLALNKEQYLPVSKKTAHFEEYEVGAMKQGITDPESPAFNSLADWYASGKVMEIRIPWMLLGFTDPSSHQVWSYPYAAHGLVPTTSEGVRIEPFVESNGQPSNAPSESFFYQWEPWDLPAYHERKKQSYEILRKAYEGYYNIEPK
;
A
#
# COMPACT_ATOMS: atom_id res chain seq x y z
N MET A 1 -5.88 -70.95 17.60
CA MET A 1 -6.37 -69.98 18.62
C MET A 1 -5.51 -68.72 18.75
N LEU A 2 -4.25 -68.66 18.26
CA LEU A 2 -3.40 -67.45 18.40
C LEU A 2 -3.70 -66.33 17.39
N LEU A 3 -4.19 -66.65 16.18
CA LEU A 3 -4.44 -65.66 15.11
C LEU A 3 -5.73 -64.84 15.28
N VAL A 4 -6.72 -65.37 16.00
CA VAL A 4 -7.96 -64.63 16.30
C VAL A 4 -7.73 -63.65 17.45
N ALA A 5 -6.79 -63.93 18.36
CA ALA A 5 -6.47 -63.03 19.47
C ALA A 5 -5.71 -61.78 19.00
N VAL A 6 -4.81 -61.89 18.01
CA VAL A 6 -4.05 -60.74 17.46
C VAL A 6 -4.91 -59.85 16.57
N ALA A 7 -5.84 -60.42 15.80
CA ALA A 7 -6.79 -59.63 14.99
C ALA A 7 -7.79 -58.87 15.88
N VAL A 8 -8.23 -59.46 17.00
CA VAL A 8 -9.08 -58.76 17.98
C VAL A 8 -8.26 -57.71 18.76
N LEU A 9 -6.99 -57.94 19.07
CA LEU A 9 -6.12 -56.92 19.70
C LEU A 9 -5.80 -55.73 18.78
N LEU A 10 -5.62 -55.94 17.47
CA LEU A 10 -5.43 -54.85 16.50
C LEU A 10 -6.74 -54.11 16.15
N PHE A 11 -7.89 -54.79 16.19
CA PHE A 11 -9.19 -54.14 16.03
C PHE A 11 -9.61 -53.38 17.31
N VAL A 12 -9.16 -53.83 18.48
CA VAL A 12 -9.30 -53.14 19.76
C VAL A 12 -8.25 -52.03 19.93
N TYR A 13 -7.09 -52.05 19.26
CA TYR A 13 -6.20 -50.86 19.22
C TYR A 13 -6.66 -49.80 18.20
N LYS A 14 -7.51 -50.17 17.24
CA LYS A 14 -8.41 -49.26 16.51
C LYS A 14 -9.70 -48.95 17.29
N LEU A 15 -9.67 -49.04 18.63
CA LEU A 15 -10.64 -48.36 19.49
C LEU A 15 -10.55 -46.86 19.21
N ARG A 16 -11.40 -46.39 18.30
CA ARG A 16 -11.93 -45.03 18.16
C ARG A 16 -11.11 -43.95 18.89
N THR A 17 -9.95 -43.57 18.33
CA THR A 17 -9.52 -42.19 18.50
C THR A 17 -10.54 -41.35 17.74
N VAL A 18 -11.40 -40.65 18.47
CA VAL A 18 -12.23 -39.59 17.87
C VAL A 18 -11.24 -38.66 17.16
N PRO A 19 -11.41 -38.36 15.86
CA PRO A 19 -10.49 -37.46 15.17
C PRO A 19 -10.44 -36.14 15.94
N ALA A 20 -9.23 -35.60 16.10
CA ALA A 20 -9.07 -34.29 16.69
C ALA A 20 -9.88 -33.27 15.87
N TYR A 21 -10.51 -32.32 16.54
CA TYR A 21 -11.21 -31.24 15.88
C TYR A 21 -10.25 -30.44 15.02
N LYS A 22 -10.71 -30.09 13.82
CA LYS A 22 -10.17 -28.98 13.05
C LYS A 22 -11.34 -28.04 12.86
N ALA A 23 -11.33 -26.95 13.61
CA ALA A 23 -12.46 -26.05 13.75
C ALA A 23 -12.19 -24.69 13.08
N THR A 24 -13.26 -23.97 12.79
CA THR A 24 -13.20 -22.55 12.39
C THR A 24 -14.47 -21.83 12.82
N TRP A 25 -14.39 -20.51 12.96
CA TRP A 25 -15.52 -19.64 13.27
C TRP A 25 -16.11 -19.08 11.98
N ILE A 26 -17.44 -19.00 11.90
CA ILE A 26 -18.16 -18.25 10.86
C ILE A 26 -18.99 -17.20 11.57
N TRP A 27 -18.51 -15.95 11.55
CA TRP A 27 -19.17 -14.82 12.20
C TRP A 27 -20.29 -14.22 11.35
N ASN A 28 -20.12 -14.19 10.02
CA ASN A 28 -21.14 -13.69 9.11
C ASN A 28 -22.14 -14.79 8.72
N ALA A 29 -23.16 -14.96 9.54
CA ALA A 29 -24.20 -15.97 9.35
C ALA A 29 -24.98 -15.82 8.02
N GLU A 30 -25.05 -14.64 7.39
CA GLU A 30 -25.74 -14.49 6.11
C GLU A 30 -25.12 -15.33 4.99
N ARG A 31 -23.82 -15.63 5.09
CA ARG A 31 -23.10 -16.43 4.10
C ARG A 31 -23.67 -17.83 3.96
N ILE A 32 -24.22 -18.43 5.03
CA ILE A 32 -24.78 -19.78 4.94
C ILE A 32 -26.03 -19.83 4.02
N ALA A 33 -26.67 -18.69 3.76
CA ALA A 33 -27.78 -18.60 2.82
C ALA A 33 -27.33 -18.35 1.37
N LYS A 34 -26.18 -17.68 1.18
CA LYS A 34 -25.70 -17.19 -0.13
C LYS A 34 -24.58 -18.07 -0.73
N GLU A 35 -23.76 -18.66 0.11
CA GLU A 35 -22.45 -19.26 -0.21
C GLU A 35 -22.30 -20.67 0.40
N LYS A 36 -23.41 -21.34 0.68
CA LYS A 36 -23.45 -22.66 1.36
C LYS A 36 -22.52 -23.69 0.72
N ASP A 37 -22.64 -23.90 -0.58
CA ASP A 37 -21.88 -24.94 -1.29
C ASP A 37 -20.37 -24.65 -1.27
N ASP A 38 -20.00 -23.37 -1.31
CA ASP A 38 -18.62 -22.91 -1.23
C ASP A 38 -18.04 -23.15 0.17
N ILE A 39 -18.78 -22.82 1.23
CA ILE A 39 -18.38 -23.10 2.62
C ILE A 39 -18.18 -24.61 2.82
N ILE A 40 -19.12 -25.44 2.37
CA ILE A 40 -19.03 -26.91 2.50
C ILE A 40 -17.86 -27.47 1.68
N SER A 41 -17.57 -26.91 0.52
CA SER A 41 -16.43 -27.31 -0.31
C SER A 41 -15.11 -26.91 0.33
N PHE A 42 -14.99 -25.68 0.80
CA PHE A 42 -13.80 -25.14 1.47
C PHE A 42 -13.48 -25.94 2.73
N THR A 43 -14.48 -26.22 3.57
CA THR A 43 -14.33 -26.97 4.81
C THR A 43 -13.83 -28.40 4.54
N LYS A 44 -14.38 -29.09 3.54
CA LYS A 44 -13.88 -30.39 3.10
C LYS A 44 -12.43 -30.33 2.61
N GLN A 45 -12.11 -29.38 1.73
CA GLN A 45 -10.76 -29.23 1.16
C GLN A 45 -9.71 -29.02 2.26
N ASN A 46 -10.08 -28.26 3.30
CA ASN A 46 -9.20 -27.93 4.41
C ASN A 46 -9.28 -28.91 5.59
N GLY A 47 -10.10 -29.97 5.49
CA GLY A 47 -10.26 -30.98 6.54
C GLY A 47 -10.92 -30.46 7.83
N ILE A 48 -11.70 -29.38 7.74
CA ILE A 48 -12.50 -28.85 8.85
C ILE A 48 -13.62 -29.83 9.17
N ASN A 49 -13.78 -30.17 10.45
CA ASN A 49 -14.80 -31.11 10.93
C ASN A 49 -15.69 -30.53 12.05
N LEU A 50 -15.46 -29.26 12.43
CA LEU A 50 -16.28 -28.52 13.38
C LEU A 50 -16.39 -27.05 12.93
N ILE A 51 -17.59 -26.48 12.98
CA ILE A 51 -17.84 -25.06 12.70
C ILE A 51 -18.51 -24.44 13.92
N TYR A 52 -17.95 -23.34 14.41
CA TYR A 52 -18.62 -22.44 15.36
C TYR A 52 -19.38 -21.39 14.54
N LEU A 53 -20.71 -21.55 14.42
CA LEU A 53 -21.54 -20.74 13.52
C LEU A 53 -22.34 -19.71 14.30
N HIS A 54 -22.06 -18.43 14.05
CA HIS A 54 -22.75 -17.34 14.74
C HIS A 54 -24.27 -17.35 14.49
N ILE A 55 -25.06 -17.06 15.52
CA ILE A 55 -26.52 -16.98 15.45
C ILE A 55 -26.97 -15.52 15.29
N ASP A 56 -27.25 -15.13 14.05
CA ASP A 56 -28.00 -13.92 13.74
C ASP A 56 -29.51 -14.22 13.69
N GLN A 57 -30.23 -13.74 14.70
CA GLN A 57 -31.69 -13.90 14.82
C GLN A 57 -32.49 -12.85 14.05
N LYS A 58 -31.84 -11.76 13.59
CA LYS A 58 -32.49 -10.61 12.97
C LYS A 58 -32.56 -10.76 11.45
N THR A 59 -31.46 -11.22 10.83
CA THR A 59 -31.30 -11.20 9.37
C THR A 59 -31.40 -12.58 8.73
N VAL A 60 -31.01 -13.64 9.45
CA VAL A 60 -30.93 -15.00 8.89
C VAL A 60 -32.13 -15.85 9.33
N LYS A 61 -32.82 -16.45 8.35
CA LYS A 61 -33.99 -17.30 8.60
C LYS A 61 -33.59 -18.68 9.10
N ARG A 62 -34.42 -19.31 9.95
CA ARG A 62 -34.20 -20.66 10.49
C ARG A 62 -33.97 -21.72 9.41
N GLU A 63 -34.61 -21.58 8.24
CA GLU A 63 -34.45 -22.51 7.13
C GLU A 63 -33.01 -22.53 6.59
N ALA A 64 -32.32 -21.38 6.59
CA ALA A 64 -30.93 -21.30 6.15
C ALA A 64 -30.00 -22.11 7.07
N TYR A 65 -30.18 -22.01 8.39
CA TYR A 65 -29.47 -22.84 9.36
C TYR A 65 -29.77 -24.32 9.16
N SER A 66 -31.05 -24.70 8.99
CA SER A 66 -31.42 -26.12 8.79
C SER A 66 -30.82 -26.71 7.52
N SER A 67 -30.83 -25.95 6.41
CA SER A 67 -30.24 -26.41 5.16
C SER A 67 -28.72 -26.53 5.27
N PHE A 68 -28.05 -25.56 5.90
CA PHE A 68 -26.61 -25.56 6.06
C PHE A 68 -26.14 -26.71 6.96
N ILE A 69 -26.73 -26.85 8.15
CA ILE A 69 -26.36 -27.87 9.13
C ILE A 69 -26.58 -29.27 8.59
N LYS A 70 -27.66 -29.50 7.83
CA LYS A 70 -27.90 -30.78 7.18
C LYS A 70 -26.79 -31.17 6.21
N GLU A 71 -26.32 -30.23 5.41
CA GLU A 71 -25.26 -30.48 4.43
C GLU A 71 -23.89 -30.59 5.08
N ALA A 72 -23.62 -29.79 6.11
CA ALA A 72 -22.43 -29.93 6.96
C ALA A 72 -22.39 -31.32 7.63
N ASN A 73 -23.48 -31.76 8.25
CA ASN A 73 -23.58 -33.09 8.85
C ASN A 73 -23.41 -34.21 7.81
N ALA A 74 -24.01 -34.07 6.63
CA ALA A 74 -23.81 -35.03 5.52
C ALA A 74 -22.35 -35.06 5.02
N ALA A 75 -21.61 -33.96 5.17
CA ALA A 75 -20.18 -33.84 4.90
C ALA A 75 -19.28 -34.33 6.04
N GLY A 76 -19.84 -34.74 7.18
CA GLY A 76 -19.07 -35.15 8.36
C GLY A 76 -18.57 -33.99 9.21
N ILE A 77 -19.19 -32.81 9.09
CA ILE A 77 -18.84 -31.56 9.77
C ILE A 77 -19.88 -31.28 10.84
N GLN A 78 -19.44 -31.16 12.09
CA GLN A 78 -20.31 -30.74 13.19
C GLN A 78 -20.50 -29.24 13.18
N VAL A 79 -21.68 -28.77 13.57
CA VAL A 79 -21.98 -27.34 13.72
C VAL A 79 -22.44 -27.06 15.14
N ASP A 80 -21.69 -26.20 15.83
CA ASP A 80 -22.04 -25.70 17.14
C ASP A 80 -22.54 -24.26 16.98
N ALA A 81 -23.68 -23.93 17.61
CA ALA A 81 -24.20 -22.58 17.61
C ALA A 81 -23.22 -21.67 18.38
N LEU A 82 -22.92 -20.49 17.86
CA LEU A 82 -22.00 -19.52 18.46
C LEU A 82 -22.73 -18.20 18.72
N ALA A 83 -22.49 -17.61 19.89
CA ALA A 83 -22.83 -16.22 20.17
C ALA A 83 -21.95 -15.69 21.29
N GLY A 84 -21.78 -14.37 21.33
CA GLY A 84 -20.82 -13.73 22.19
C GLY A 84 -20.89 -12.21 22.12
N ASP A 85 -20.70 -11.55 23.26
CA ASP A 85 -20.54 -10.10 23.37
C ASP A 85 -19.85 -9.81 24.73
N PRO A 86 -18.81 -8.96 24.79
CA PRO A 86 -18.17 -8.58 26.06
C PRO A 86 -19.15 -8.13 27.15
N LEU A 87 -20.23 -7.43 26.78
CA LEU A 87 -21.27 -6.96 27.69
C LEU A 87 -22.01 -8.11 28.38
N TRP A 88 -22.02 -9.32 27.81
CA TRP A 88 -22.59 -10.51 28.47
C TRP A 88 -21.80 -10.92 29.72
N SER A 89 -20.67 -10.29 30.00
CA SER A 89 -19.97 -10.39 31.29
C SER A 89 -20.72 -9.69 32.44
N LEU A 90 -21.63 -8.77 32.15
CA LEU A 90 -22.36 -7.97 33.14
C LEU A 90 -23.73 -8.59 33.44
N ALA A 91 -24.13 -8.61 34.72
CA ALA A 91 -25.35 -9.28 35.17
C ALA A 91 -26.64 -8.73 34.54
N GLU A 92 -26.64 -7.49 34.09
CA GLU A 92 -27.77 -6.87 33.38
C GLU A 92 -28.06 -7.51 32.01
N ASN A 93 -27.07 -8.18 31.40
CA ASN A 93 -27.18 -8.81 30.08
C ASN A 93 -27.56 -10.30 30.14
N GLN A 94 -28.01 -10.80 31.29
CA GLN A 94 -28.45 -12.19 31.44
C GLN A 94 -29.61 -12.60 30.53
N ASN A 95 -30.45 -11.64 30.12
CA ASN A 95 -31.55 -11.92 29.19
C ASN A 95 -31.01 -12.29 27.81
N SER A 96 -29.97 -11.63 27.31
CA SER A 96 -29.34 -11.95 26.02
C SER A 96 -28.81 -13.38 25.99
N ILE A 97 -28.19 -13.85 27.08
CA ILE A 97 -27.73 -15.23 27.24
C ILE A 97 -28.91 -16.21 27.20
N LYS A 98 -29.99 -15.92 27.92
CA LYS A 98 -31.20 -16.77 27.93
C LYS A 98 -31.88 -16.82 26.58
N ASP A 99 -31.98 -15.68 25.89
CA ASP A 99 -32.60 -15.57 24.57
C ASP A 99 -31.80 -16.39 23.54
N TYR A 100 -30.47 -16.31 23.58
CA TYR A 100 -29.60 -17.14 22.77
C TYR A 100 -29.80 -18.64 23.03
N VAL A 101 -29.70 -19.08 24.28
CA VAL A 101 -29.86 -20.51 24.63
C VAL A 101 -31.27 -21.01 24.28
N SER A 102 -32.30 -20.23 24.59
CA SER A 102 -33.70 -20.56 24.28
C SER A 102 -33.91 -20.70 22.78
N TRP A 103 -33.33 -19.80 21.98
CA TRP A 103 -33.42 -19.88 20.53
C TRP A 103 -32.80 -21.17 19.99
N VAL A 104 -31.62 -21.57 20.49
CA VAL A 104 -30.96 -22.82 20.09
C VAL A 104 -31.80 -24.05 20.48
N HIS A 105 -32.38 -24.05 21.69
CA HIS A 105 -33.27 -25.13 22.14
C HIS A 105 -34.51 -25.23 21.28
N ASP A 106 -35.20 -24.12 21.04
CA ASP A 106 -36.41 -24.06 20.23
C ASP A 106 -36.12 -24.48 18.79
N TYR A 107 -34.99 -24.03 18.24
CA TYR A 107 -34.52 -24.44 16.92
C TYR A 107 -34.32 -25.96 16.87
N ASN A 108 -33.51 -26.53 17.77
CA ASN A 108 -33.21 -27.96 17.78
C ASN A 108 -34.46 -28.83 17.99
N GLN A 109 -35.42 -28.37 18.78
CA GLN A 109 -36.70 -29.07 18.98
C GLN A 109 -37.61 -29.01 17.73
N SER A 110 -37.49 -27.95 16.92
CA SER A 110 -38.32 -27.74 15.73
C SER A 110 -37.83 -28.46 14.47
N VAL A 111 -36.58 -28.92 14.43
CA VAL A 111 -35.94 -29.52 13.24
C VAL A 111 -35.62 -31.02 13.43
N LYS A 112 -35.32 -31.71 12.32
CA LYS A 112 -34.94 -33.13 12.33
C LYS A 112 -33.55 -33.33 12.91
N GLU A 113 -33.24 -34.56 13.31
CA GLU A 113 -31.97 -34.86 13.99
C GLU A 113 -30.73 -34.47 13.17
N GLU A 114 -30.77 -34.66 11.85
CA GLU A 114 -29.70 -34.27 10.93
C GLU A 114 -29.55 -32.76 10.70
N GLU A 115 -30.51 -31.95 11.16
CA GLU A 115 -30.58 -30.48 10.99
C GLU A 115 -30.23 -29.72 12.29
N ARG A 116 -29.95 -30.45 13.38
CA ARG A 116 -29.70 -29.88 14.72
C ARG A 116 -28.26 -29.43 14.90
N PHE A 117 -28.08 -28.37 15.68
CA PHE A 117 -26.78 -28.04 16.25
C PHE A 117 -26.32 -29.16 17.18
N HIS A 118 -25.04 -29.52 17.08
CA HIS A 118 -24.41 -30.53 17.91
C HIS A 118 -24.04 -29.96 19.29
N GLY A 119 -23.61 -28.70 19.33
CA GLY A 119 -23.25 -27.99 20.55
C GLY A 119 -23.64 -26.52 20.52
N ILE A 120 -23.32 -25.86 21.62
CA ILE A 120 -23.48 -24.44 21.86
C ILE A 120 -22.18 -23.90 22.43
N HIS A 121 -21.70 -22.82 21.82
CA HIS A 121 -20.42 -22.18 22.03
C HIS A 121 -20.65 -20.74 22.47
N ALA A 122 -19.88 -20.28 23.45
CA ALA A 122 -19.91 -18.92 23.95
C ALA A 122 -18.56 -18.24 23.78
N ASP A 123 -18.57 -17.04 23.20
CA ASP A 123 -17.39 -16.17 23.11
C ASP A 123 -17.63 -14.89 23.92
N ILE A 124 -17.29 -14.90 25.21
CA ILE A 124 -17.58 -13.78 26.13
C ILE A 124 -16.26 -13.26 26.70
N GLU A 125 -15.69 -12.28 26.00
CA GLU A 125 -14.40 -11.67 26.30
C GLU A 125 -14.53 -10.55 27.36
N PHE A 126 -14.54 -10.92 28.64
CA PHE A 126 -14.69 -9.95 29.75
C PHE A 126 -13.62 -8.85 29.81
N TYR A 127 -12.46 -9.09 29.19
CA TYR A 127 -11.33 -8.15 29.16
C TYR A 127 -11.47 -7.07 28.08
N ALA A 128 -12.38 -7.24 27.13
CA ALA A 128 -12.69 -6.23 26.11
C ALA A 128 -13.63 -5.13 26.63
N LEU A 129 -14.12 -5.22 27.87
CA LEU A 129 -14.91 -4.15 28.49
C LEU A 129 -14.02 -2.94 28.83
N ALA A 130 -14.50 -1.73 28.50
CA ALA A 130 -13.81 -0.48 28.83
C ALA A 130 -13.46 -0.37 30.34
N ASP A 131 -14.36 -0.83 31.21
CA ASP A 131 -14.20 -0.79 32.67
C ASP A 131 -13.31 -1.92 33.24
N TRP A 132 -12.74 -2.79 32.37
CA TRP A 132 -11.96 -3.96 32.81
C TRP A 132 -10.85 -3.58 33.77
N ASN A 133 -10.02 -2.59 33.42
CA ASN A 133 -8.84 -2.24 34.21
C ASN A 133 -9.16 -1.69 35.60
N ASP A 134 -10.30 -1.01 35.75
CA ASP A 134 -10.69 -0.36 37.00
C ASP A 134 -11.54 -1.27 37.91
N ASN A 135 -12.20 -2.29 37.35
CA ASN A 135 -13.22 -3.07 38.05
C ASN A 135 -13.07 -4.60 37.89
N LYS A 136 -11.84 -5.11 37.67
CA LYS A 136 -11.53 -6.54 37.43
C LYS A 136 -12.31 -7.51 38.31
N ASP A 137 -12.22 -7.37 39.64
CA ASP A 137 -12.87 -8.28 40.58
C ASP A 137 -14.39 -8.33 40.45
N LYS A 138 -15.01 -7.17 40.19
CA LYS A 138 -16.46 -7.06 40.02
C LYS A 138 -16.89 -7.68 38.70
N ILE A 139 -16.13 -7.45 37.64
CA ILE A 139 -16.40 -8.01 36.31
C ILE A 139 -16.23 -9.53 36.33
N ILE A 140 -15.14 -10.06 36.92
CA ILE A 140 -14.91 -11.51 37.05
C ILE A 140 -16.09 -12.18 37.78
N LYS A 141 -16.56 -11.63 38.91
CA LYS A 141 -17.69 -12.22 39.65
C LYS A 141 -18.98 -12.26 38.83
N GLN A 142 -19.27 -11.21 38.07
CA GLN A 142 -20.46 -11.15 37.22
C GLN A 142 -20.33 -12.08 36.02
N TRP A 143 -19.17 -12.10 35.37
CA TRP A 143 -18.86 -13.01 34.28
C TRP A 143 -19.01 -14.48 34.72
N MET A 144 -18.47 -14.84 35.88
CA MET A 144 -18.66 -16.19 36.46
C MET A 144 -20.14 -16.51 36.67
N THR A 145 -20.92 -15.57 37.21
CA THR A 145 -22.37 -15.75 37.41
C THR A 145 -23.09 -16.01 36.08
N ASN A 146 -22.71 -15.27 35.05
CA ASN A 146 -23.31 -15.36 33.72
C ASN A 146 -22.85 -16.61 32.95
N MET A 147 -21.60 -17.06 33.12
CA MET A 147 -21.13 -18.34 32.59
C MET A 147 -21.83 -19.53 33.27
N GLU A 148 -22.11 -19.47 34.58
CA GLU A 148 -22.93 -20.48 35.25
C GLU A 148 -24.38 -20.49 34.74
N LEU A 149 -24.95 -19.31 34.48
CA LEU A 149 -26.24 -19.20 33.83
C LEU A 149 -26.21 -19.83 32.44
N PHE A 150 -25.26 -19.47 31.59
CA PHE A 150 -25.10 -20.04 30.25
C PHE A 150 -25.00 -21.57 30.29
N VAL A 151 -24.16 -22.12 31.15
CA VAL A 151 -23.97 -23.58 31.29
C VAL A 151 -25.24 -24.26 31.82
N SER A 152 -25.89 -23.70 32.84
CA SER A 152 -27.08 -24.30 33.45
C SER A 152 -28.29 -24.27 32.52
N GLU A 153 -28.50 -23.17 31.80
CA GLU A 153 -29.53 -23.04 30.79
C GLU A 153 -29.26 -24.00 29.63
N SER A 154 -28.04 -24.02 29.08
CA SER A 154 -27.68 -24.89 27.95
C SER A 154 -27.92 -26.37 28.24
N ARG A 155 -27.59 -26.81 29.46
CA ARG A 155 -27.73 -28.21 29.91
C ARG A 155 -29.16 -28.68 30.17
N LYS A 156 -30.17 -27.81 30.03
CA LYS A 156 -31.57 -28.27 29.99
C LYS A 156 -31.81 -29.22 28.82
N ASP A 157 -31.06 -29.07 27.72
CA ASP A 157 -30.87 -30.12 26.72
C ASP A 157 -29.57 -30.89 27.03
N ARG A 158 -29.71 -32.14 27.48
CA ARG A 158 -28.57 -32.99 27.83
C ARG A 158 -27.79 -33.50 26.61
N LYS A 159 -28.29 -33.29 25.39
CA LYS A 159 -27.61 -33.70 24.15
C LYS A 159 -26.68 -32.62 23.60
N LEU A 160 -26.90 -31.35 23.96
CA LEU A 160 -26.04 -30.24 23.53
C LEU A 160 -24.71 -30.26 24.27
N LYS A 161 -23.62 -30.22 23.51
CA LYS A 161 -22.28 -29.96 24.03
C LYS A 161 -22.11 -28.47 24.36
N VAL A 162 -21.53 -28.16 25.51
CA VAL A 162 -21.34 -26.78 25.96
C VAL A 162 -19.86 -26.44 25.95
N SER A 163 -19.46 -25.45 25.16
CA SER A 163 -18.08 -25.02 25.03
C SER A 163 -17.98 -23.49 25.00
N GLY A 164 -16.76 -22.96 25.02
CA GLY A 164 -16.52 -21.53 24.92
C GLY A 164 -15.07 -21.18 24.71
N ASP A 165 -14.87 -19.96 24.22
CA ASP A 165 -13.57 -19.35 23.97
C ASP A 165 -13.00 -18.77 25.28
N VAL A 166 -11.71 -19.00 25.52
CA VAL A 166 -10.99 -18.47 26.69
C VAL A 166 -9.59 -18.00 26.29
N PRO A 167 -9.09 -16.87 26.84
CA PRO A 167 -7.75 -16.39 26.54
C PRO A 167 -6.68 -17.27 27.21
N PHE A 168 -5.51 -17.43 26.60
CA PHE A 168 -4.45 -18.30 27.12
C PHE A 168 -3.98 -17.93 28.54
N TRP A 169 -3.99 -16.64 28.88
CA TRP A 169 -3.56 -16.09 30.17
C TRP A 169 -4.64 -16.17 31.26
N ILE A 170 -5.81 -16.76 31.01
CA ILE A 170 -6.89 -16.89 32.01
C ILE A 170 -6.48 -17.64 33.28
N HIS A 171 -5.42 -18.44 33.22
CA HIS A 171 -4.85 -19.16 34.36
C HIS A 171 -4.18 -18.23 35.39
N ASP A 172 -3.75 -17.04 34.99
CA ASP A 172 -3.11 -16.06 35.87
C ASP A 172 -4.13 -15.33 36.75
N ILE A 173 -5.42 -15.37 36.39
CA ILE A 173 -6.48 -14.76 37.18
C ILE A 173 -6.84 -15.68 38.34
N THR A 174 -6.68 -15.18 39.57
CA THR A 174 -7.24 -15.81 40.77
C THR A 174 -8.68 -15.32 40.99
N ILE A 175 -9.59 -16.22 41.32
CA ILE A 175 -10.98 -15.84 41.62
C ILE A 175 -11.02 -14.92 42.85
N PRO A 176 -11.68 -13.75 42.76
CA PRO A 176 -11.73 -12.81 43.87
C PRO A 176 -12.29 -13.42 45.16
N GLY A 177 -11.46 -13.53 46.20
CA GLY A 177 -11.81 -14.14 47.49
C GLY A 177 -11.67 -15.66 47.56
N SER A 178 -11.02 -16.29 46.58
CA SER A 178 -10.72 -17.72 46.52
C SER A 178 -9.22 -17.95 46.25
N SER A 179 -8.73 -19.18 46.46
CA SER A 179 -7.40 -19.62 46.03
C SER A 179 -7.43 -20.41 44.71
N GLU A 180 -8.60 -20.57 44.10
CA GLU A 180 -8.80 -21.24 42.80
C GLU A 180 -8.54 -20.27 41.64
N SER A 181 -7.87 -20.73 40.58
CA SER A 181 -7.70 -19.95 39.35
C SER A 181 -9.00 -19.88 38.54
N LEU A 182 -9.18 -18.84 37.75
CA LEU A 182 -10.37 -18.68 36.91
C LEU A 182 -10.42 -19.75 35.82
N ASN A 183 -9.27 -20.12 35.26
CA ASN A 183 -9.13 -21.28 34.35
C ASN A 183 -9.66 -22.57 34.99
N ASP A 184 -9.22 -22.84 36.22
CA ASP A 184 -9.61 -24.05 36.94
C ASP A 184 -11.13 -24.15 37.11
N TRP A 185 -11.76 -23.03 37.38
CA TRP A 185 -13.19 -22.93 37.59
C TRP A 185 -14.00 -23.12 36.30
N ILE A 186 -13.58 -22.51 35.18
CA ILE A 186 -14.34 -22.56 33.92
C ILE A 186 -14.19 -23.91 33.20
N ILE A 187 -12.97 -24.47 33.15
CA ILE A 187 -12.69 -25.72 32.43
C ILE A 187 -13.49 -26.91 32.99
N ASN A 188 -13.82 -26.86 34.28
CA ASN A 188 -14.67 -27.84 34.95
C ASN A 188 -16.13 -27.82 34.45
N ARG A 189 -16.62 -26.64 34.04
CA ARG A 189 -18.02 -26.38 33.72
C ARG A 189 -18.35 -26.63 32.24
N LEU A 190 -17.36 -26.61 31.36
CA LEU A 190 -17.53 -26.85 29.92
C LEU A 190 -17.19 -28.31 29.53
N ASP A 191 -17.73 -28.77 28.39
CA ASP A 191 -17.36 -30.05 27.76
C ASP A 191 -15.95 -29.98 27.16
N HIS A 192 -15.61 -28.85 26.53
CA HIS A 192 -14.26 -28.44 26.13
C HIS A 192 -14.15 -26.92 26.14
N VAL A 193 -12.91 -26.43 26.17
CA VAL A 193 -12.58 -25.02 25.94
C VAL A 193 -11.85 -24.88 24.61
N THR A 194 -12.08 -23.78 23.91
CA THR A 194 -11.23 -23.35 22.81
C THR A 194 -10.31 -22.25 23.34
N LEU A 195 -9.01 -22.50 23.31
CA LEU A 195 -8.01 -21.62 23.87
C LEU A 195 -7.53 -20.66 22.78
N MET A 196 -7.74 -19.36 22.96
CA MET A 196 -7.24 -18.35 22.04
C MET A 196 -5.74 -18.14 22.27
N SER A 197 -4.94 -19.04 21.68
CA SER A 197 -3.48 -19.11 21.77
C SER A 197 -2.82 -18.43 20.58
N TYR A 198 -3.19 -17.19 20.34
CA TYR A 198 -2.82 -16.39 19.17
C TYR A 198 -1.32 -16.07 19.15
N ARG A 199 -0.57 -17.02 18.58
CA ARG A 199 0.87 -16.97 18.28
C ARG A 199 1.12 -17.62 16.92
N ASP A 200 2.08 -17.08 16.19
CA ASP A 200 2.53 -17.51 14.86
C ASP A 200 3.59 -18.63 14.88
N LYS A 201 4.13 -18.98 16.06
CA LYS A 201 5.18 -20.00 16.24
C LYS A 201 4.76 -21.12 17.17
N ALA A 202 4.93 -22.36 16.73
CA ALA A 202 4.62 -23.54 17.52
C ALA A 202 5.61 -23.75 18.69
N GLU A 203 6.91 -23.49 18.47
CA GLU A 203 7.99 -23.70 19.43
C GLU A 203 8.81 -22.42 19.67
N GLY A 204 9.51 -22.34 20.81
CA GLY A 204 10.33 -21.20 21.21
C GLY A 204 9.74 -20.38 22.34
N THR A 205 10.36 -19.24 22.66
CA THR A 205 9.87 -18.31 23.67
C THR A 205 8.60 -17.62 23.20
N ASN A 206 7.60 -17.52 24.07
CA ASN A 206 6.27 -16.97 23.78
C ASN A 206 5.53 -17.73 22.64
N SER A 207 5.87 -19.00 22.41
CA SER A 207 5.26 -19.85 21.37
C SER A 207 3.95 -20.49 21.81
N ILE A 208 3.16 -21.02 20.87
CA ILE A 208 1.92 -21.74 21.13
C ILE A 208 2.13 -22.82 22.21
N LEU A 209 3.14 -23.70 22.06
CA LEU A 209 3.36 -24.79 23.00
C LEU A 209 3.72 -24.32 24.41
N GLU A 210 4.42 -23.19 24.54
CA GLU A 210 4.76 -22.62 25.83
C GLU A 210 3.53 -22.05 26.53
N ILE A 211 2.76 -21.20 25.84
CA ILE A 211 1.65 -20.46 26.45
C ILE A 211 0.46 -21.34 26.83
N ILE A 212 0.26 -22.48 26.15
CA ILE A 212 -0.83 -23.42 26.47
C ILE A 212 -0.50 -24.35 27.63
N GLN A 213 0.78 -24.48 28.01
CA GLN A 213 1.24 -25.50 28.95
C GLN A 213 0.57 -25.42 30.34
N PRO A 214 0.34 -24.22 30.94
CA PRO A 214 -0.38 -24.11 32.21
C PRO A 214 -1.82 -24.64 32.11
N ILE A 215 -2.53 -24.28 31.03
CA ILE A 215 -3.91 -24.70 30.79
C ILE A 215 -4.00 -26.22 30.63
N PHE A 216 -3.05 -26.83 29.93
CA PHE A 216 -2.97 -28.28 29.78
C PHE A 216 -2.68 -29.01 31.10
N ASN A 217 -1.95 -28.40 32.05
CA ASN A 217 -1.73 -28.96 33.37
C ASN A 217 -3.02 -28.97 34.21
N ASP A 218 -3.76 -27.87 34.19
CA ASP A 218 -5.06 -27.76 34.86
C ASP A 218 -6.09 -28.73 34.25
N ALA A 219 -6.13 -28.82 32.92
CA ALA A 219 -6.96 -29.77 32.18
C ALA A 219 -6.63 -31.23 32.53
N ARG A 220 -5.34 -31.56 32.71
CA ARG A 220 -4.87 -32.90 33.08
C ARG A 220 -5.41 -33.33 34.44
N ALA A 221 -5.42 -32.44 35.42
CA ALA A 221 -5.94 -32.74 36.75
C ALA A 221 -7.44 -33.09 36.73
N LYS A 222 -8.16 -32.69 35.69
CA LYS A 222 -9.64 -32.75 35.59
C LYS A 222 -10.14 -33.66 34.47
N GLY A 223 -9.25 -34.20 33.63
CA GLY A 223 -9.62 -35.01 32.47
C GLY A 223 -10.42 -34.25 31.42
N LYS A 224 -10.18 -32.94 31.29
CA LYS A 224 -10.88 -32.04 30.35
C LYS A 224 -10.09 -31.85 29.07
N LYS A 225 -10.80 -31.62 27.96
CA LYS A 225 -10.19 -31.46 26.64
C LYS A 225 -10.06 -29.99 26.25
N VAL A 226 -9.00 -29.67 25.49
CA VAL A 226 -8.64 -28.32 25.04
C VAL A 226 -8.48 -28.31 23.53
N VAL A 227 -9.19 -27.41 22.85
CA VAL A 227 -8.96 -27.06 21.44
C VAL A 227 -8.01 -25.86 21.42
N VAL A 228 -6.96 -25.91 20.59
CA VAL A 228 -5.93 -24.85 20.51
C VAL A 228 -6.23 -23.94 19.33
N GLY A 229 -6.51 -22.67 19.60
CA GLY A 229 -6.87 -21.65 18.62
C GLY A 229 -5.66 -20.88 18.08
N VAL A 230 -5.61 -20.66 16.77
CA VAL A 230 -4.66 -19.76 16.07
C VAL A 230 -5.43 -18.72 15.26
N ASN A 231 -4.79 -17.59 14.95
CA ASN A 231 -5.43 -16.45 14.30
C ASN A 231 -4.86 -16.20 12.88
N LEU A 232 -5.73 -15.81 11.96
CA LEU A 232 -5.44 -15.34 10.59
C LEU A 232 -6.01 -13.94 10.34
N LEU A 233 -6.72 -13.34 11.30
CA LEU A 233 -7.20 -11.98 11.20
C LEU A 233 -6.03 -11.01 11.38
N LYS A 234 -6.07 -9.88 10.65
CA LYS A 234 -5.19 -8.75 10.90
C LYS A 234 -5.44 -8.26 12.33
N SER A 235 -4.42 -8.29 13.17
CA SER A 235 -4.54 -8.01 14.60
C SER A 235 -3.77 -6.74 14.99
N SER A 236 -4.38 -5.90 15.83
CA SER A 236 -3.70 -4.78 16.50
C SER A 236 -3.00 -5.21 17.80
N GLU A 237 -3.02 -6.51 18.14
CA GLU A 237 -2.46 -7.06 19.39
C GLU A 237 -0.93 -7.23 19.39
N GLY A 238 -0.28 -6.91 18.27
CA GLY A 238 1.18 -6.91 18.12
C GLY A 238 1.70 -8.00 17.17
N VAL A 239 2.98 -7.85 16.78
CA VAL A 239 3.68 -8.75 15.85
C VAL A 239 3.75 -10.19 16.39
N GLY A 240 3.50 -11.18 15.53
CA GLY A 240 3.57 -12.60 15.87
C GLY A 240 2.34 -13.15 16.62
N THR A 241 1.20 -12.46 16.54
CA THR A 241 -0.08 -12.90 17.13
C THR A 241 -1.02 -13.52 16.10
N THR A 242 -0.71 -13.39 14.80
CA THR A 242 -1.53 -13.90 13.70
C THR A 242 -0.62 -14.50 12.63
N PHE A 243 -1.18 -15.31 11.75
CA PHE A 243 -0.48 -15.91 10.59
C PHE A 243 -0.75 -15.12 9.31
N GLN A 244 -1.33 -13.92 9.44
CA GLN A 244 -1.77 -13.12 8.29
C GLN A 244 -0.55 -12.60 7.50
N GLU A 245 0.52 -12.23 8.21
CA GLU A 245 1.73 -11.65 7.67
C GLU A 245 2.65 -12.70 7.00
N GLU A 246 2.68 -13.94 7.50
CA GLU A 246 3.46 -15.03 6.90
C GLU A 246 2.70 -15.84 5.84
N GLY A 247 1.38 -15.94 6.00
CA GLY A 247 0.46 -16.65 5.10
C GLY A 247 0.20 -18.12 5.45
N LEU A 248 -0.64 -18.77 4.63
CA LEU A 248 -1.21 -20.10 4.95
C LEU A 248 -0.20 -21.24 5.03
N ASP A 249 0.90 -21.16 4.29
CA ASP A 249 1.89 -22.26 4.30
C ASP A 249 2.69 -22.30 5.59
N GLU A 250 3.04 -21.13 6.12
CA GLU A 250 3.69 -21.04 7.42
C GLU A 250 2.73 -21.51 8.52
N MET A 251 1.47 -21.09 8.47
CA MET A 251 0.44 -21.64 9.35
C MET A 251 0.37 -23.17 9.24
N LYS A 252 0.26 -23.74 8.03
CA LYS A 252 0.22 -25.21 7.83
C LYS A 252 1.46 -25.88 8.44
N ARG A 253 2.65 -25.29 8.27
CA ARG A 253 3.90 -25.81 8.84
C ARG A 253 3.88 -25.82 10.36
N GLN A 254 3.52 -24.70 10.98
CA GLN A 254 3.46 -24.55 12.44
C GLN A 254 2.38 -25.44 13.06
N LEU A 255 1.22 -25.55 12.42
CA LEU A 255 0.16 -26.47 12.84
C LEU A 255 0.57 -27.94 12.70
N SER A 256 1.42 -28.30 11.73
CA SER A 256 1.99 -29.64 11.63
C SER A 256 2.89 -29.95 12.83
N ILE A 257 3.75 -29.00 13.23
CA ILE A 257 4.61 -29.15 14.42
C ILE A 257 3.74 -29.31 15.68
N LEU A 258 2.71 -28.48 15.83
CA LEU A 258 1.77 -28.55 16.94
C LEU A 258 1.06 -29.92 17.00
N GLN A 259 0.61 -30.43 15.84
CA GLN A 259 -0.05 -31.72 15.72
C GLN A 259 0.90 -32.88 16.07
N ASP A 260 2.16 -32.82 15.67
CA ASP A 260 3.17 -33.84 16.01
C ASP A 260 3.46 -33.88 17.51
N LYS A 261 3.50 -32.72 18.17
CA LYS A 261 3.81 -32.60 19.60
C LYS A 261 2.63 -32.95 20.50
N LEU A 262 1.41 -32.56 20.12
CA LEU A 262 0.21 -32.72 20.94
C LEU A 262 -0.68 -33.89 20.53
N GLY A 263 -0.53 -34.45 19.32
CA GLY A 263 -1.46 -35.41 18.74
C GLY A 263 -1.64 -36.71 19.52
N THR A 264 -0.70 -37.06 20.41
CA THR A 264 -0.80 -38.23 21.30
C THR A 264 -1.31 -37.89 22.71
N ASN A 265 -1.49 -36.60 23.03
CA ASN A 265 -2.00 -36.14 24.30
C ASN A 265 -3.53 -36.27 24.33
N SER A 266 -4.08 -37.11 25.23
CA SER A 266 -5.52 -37.34 25.34
C SER A 266 -6.36 -36.10 25.69
N LEU A 267 -5.72 -35.03 26.17
CA LEU A 267 -6.35 -33.76 26.50
C LEU A 267 -6.44 -32.81 25.29
N PHE A 268 -5.62 -33.04 24.26
CA PHE A 268 -5.68 -32.27 23.02
C PHE A 268 -6.92 -32.68 22.23
N ALA A 269 -7.92 -31.80 22.18
CA ALA A 269 -9.15 -32.01 21.42
C ALA A 269 -8.99 -31.63 19.95
N GLY A 270 -8.01 -30.80 19.59
CA GLY A 270 -7.78 -30.38 18.21
C GLY A 270 -7.33 -28.92 18.08
N ILE A 271 -7.44 -28.40 16.87
CA ILE A 271 -7.01 -27.04 16.49
C ILE A 271 -8.23 -26.27 15.99
N ALA A 272 -8.31 -24.97 16.29
CA ALA A 272 -9.26 -24.06 15.70
C ALA A 272 -8.52 -22.92 14.98
N ILE A 273 -8.97 -22.54 13.79
CA ILE A 273 -8.35 -21.50 12.97
C ILE A 273 -9.35 -20.35 12.83
N HIS A 274 -9.01 -19.20 13.40
CA HIS A 274 -9.83 -17.99 13.46
C HIS A 274 -9.46 -17.06 12.29
N ASP A 275 -10.35 -16.75 11.36
CA ASP A 275 -11.69 -17.29 11.10
C ASP A 275 -11.83 -17.81 9.65
N TYR A 276 -13.04 -18.27 9.28
CA TYR A 276 -13.31 -18.78 7.94
C TYR A 276 -13.08 -17.71 6.86
N GLU A 277 -13.51 -16.48 7.12
CA GLU A 277 -13.40 -15.36 6.19
C GLU A 277 -11.93 -15.05 5.86
N SER A 278 -11.09 -14.84 6.87
CA SER A 278 -9.66 -14.59 6.68
C SER A 278 -8.96 -15.78 6.06
N TRP A 279 -9.30 -17.00 6.47
CA TRP A 279 -8.71 -18.20 5.87
C TRP A 279 -9.08 -18.34 4.38
N ARG A 280 -10.35 -18.07 4.03
CA ARG A 280 -10.79 -18.12 2.63
C ARG A 280 -10.14 -17.02 1.79
N GLU A 281 -9.97 -15.83 2.34
CA GLU A 281 -9.30 -14.73 1.66
C GLU A 281 -7.84 -15.08 1.36
N LEU A 282 -7.10 -15.54 2.36
CA LEU A 282 -5.72 -15.96 2.18
C LEU A 282 -5.59 -17.16 1.22
N ALA A 283 -6.58 -18.05 1.17
CA ALA A 283 -6.59 -19.20 0.26
C ALA A 283 -6.76 -18.83 -1.22
N GLN A 284 -7.27 -17.63 -1.54
CA GLN A 284 -7.42 -17.17 -2.93
C GLN A 284 -6.08 -16.79 -3.57
N TYR A 285 -5.09 -16.49 -2.75
CA TYR A 285 -3.76 -16.08 -3.16
C TYR A 285 -2.72 -17.19 -2.96
N ASP A 286 -3.12 -18.33 -2.41
CA ASP A 286 -2.30 -19.54 -2.37
C ASP A 286 -2.08 -19.99 -3.81
N ILE A 287 -0.82 -20.12 -4.24
CA ILE A 287 -0.49 -20.60 -5.59
C ILE A 287 -1.21 -21.94 -5.76
N PRO A 288 -2.11 -22.11 -6.75
CA PRO A 288 -2.88 -23.33 -6.92
C PRO A 288 -1.97 -24.55 -6.79
N SER A 289 -2.36 -25.54 -5.99
CA SER A 289 -1.61 -26.80 -5.84
C SER A 289 -1.40 -27.56 -7.17
N SER A 290 -2.07 -27.14 -8.25
CA SER A 290 -1.81 -27.55 -9.63
C SER A 290 -0.50 -26.99 -10.23
N LEU A 291 0.01 -25.87 -9.72
CA LEU A 291 1.30 -25.28 -10.09
C LEU A 291 2.43 -25.75 -9.15
N SER A 292 2.14 -26.06 -7.88
CA SER A 292 3.13 -26.61 -6.93
C SER A 292 3.57 -28.05 -7.21
N ASN A 293 2.84 -28.76 -8.07
CA ASN A 293 3.14 -30.13 -8.50
C ASN A 293 3.91 -30.19 -9.83
N GLN A 294 4.27 -29.04 -10.42
CA GLN A 294 5.19 -29.02 -11.55
C GLN A 294 6.64 -29.05 -11.05
N PRO A 295 7.53 -29.87 -11.63
CA PRO A 295 8.94 -29.84 -11.26
C PRO A 295 9.50 -28.46 -11.54
N ALA A 296 10.25 -27.90 -10.57
CA ALA A 296 10.91 -26.61 -10.70
C ALA A 296 11.68 -26.54 -12.03
N LYS A 297 11.34 -25.55 -12.86
CA LYS A 297 11.98 -25.38 -14.17
C LYS A 297 13.30 -24.64 -13.98
N ALA A 298 14.41 -25.33 -14.22
CA ALA A 298 15.73 -24.74 -14.12
C ALA A 298 15.94 -23.69 -15.22
N MET A 299 16.44 -22.51 -14.85
CA MET A 299 16.86 -21.49 -15.81
C MET A 299 18.11 -21.98 -16.57
N PRO A 300 18.21 -21.73 -17.89
CA PRO A 300 19.46 -21.98 -18.59
C PRO A 300 20.57 -21.08 -18.05
N ILE A 301 21.67 -21.69 -17.60
CA ILE A 301 22.86 -20.99 -17.12
C ILE A 301 24.01 -21.36 -18.06
N PHE A 302 24.69 -20.34 -18.59
CA PHE A 302 25.95 -20.54 -19.29
C PHE A 302 27.06 -20.72 -18.25
N GLU A 303 27.88 -21.75 -18.40
CA GLU A 303 29.03 -21.98 -17.52
C GLU A 303 30.29 -22.21 -18.36
N ALA A 304 31.30 -21.37 -18.15
CA ALA A 304 32.62 -21.51 -18.78
C ALA A 304 33.72 -21.08 -17.82
N ASN A 305 34.79 -21.88 -17.73
CA ASN A 305 35.94 -21.61 -16.84
C ASN A 305 35.56 -21.38 -15.36
N GLY A 306 34.46 -21.97 -14.88
CA GLY A 306 33.96 -21.79 -13.52
C GLY A 306 33.18 -20.49 -13.30
N ILE A 307 32.88 -19.74 -14.35
CA ILE A 307 32.04 -18.54 -14.33
C ILE A 307 30.66 -18.89 -14.85
N LYS A 308 29.62 -18.47 -14.12
CA LYS A 308 28.21 -18.61 -14.48
C LYS A 308 27.64 -17.26 -14.93
N GLU A 309 26.89 -17.30 -16.02
CA GLU A 309 26.21 -16.14 -16.59
C GLU A 309 24.83 -16.55 -17.10
N ILE A 310 23.84 -15.66 -16.98
CA ILE A 310 22.56 -15.78 -17.68
C ILE A 310 22.35 -14.68 -18.71
N VAL A 311 22.99 -13.52 -18.49
CA VAL A 311 22.90 -12.34 -19.34
C VAL A 311 24.31 -11.80 -19.53
N LYS A 312 24.61 -11.27 -20.72
CA LYS A 312 25.86 -10.55 -20.97
C LYS A 312 25.67 -9.40 -21.96
N VAL A 313 26.60 -8.46 -21.93
CA VAL A 313 26.73 -7.42 -22.95
C VAL A 313 27.40 -7.99 -24.20
N ASN A 314 26.76 -7.80 -25.35
CA ASN A 314 27.29 -8.19 -26.66
C ASN A 314 27.12 -7.03 -27.65
N GLY A 315 28.19 -6.28 -27.89
CA GLY A 315 28.12 -5.05 -28.66
C GLY A 315 27.28 -4.00 -27.94
N GLU A 316 26.22 -3.52 -28.59
CA GLU A 316 25.31 -2.50 -28.06
C GLU A 316 24.11 -3.10 -27.32
N HIS A 317 24.06 -4.42 -27.09
CA HIS A 317 22.87 -5.08 -26.51
C HIS A 317 23.14 -5.95 -25.28
N LEU A 318 22.10 -6.15 -24.47
CA LEU A 318 22.05 -7.21 -23.45
C LEU A 318 21.43 -8.47 -24.02
N ASP A 319 22.22 -9.55 -24.08
CA ASP A 319 21.79 -10.85 -24.56
C ASP A 319 21.45 -11.78 -23.40
N LEU A 320 20.30 -12.47 -23.49
CA LEU A 320 19.90 -13.55 -22.60
C LEU A 320 20.36 -14.90 -23.17
N TYR A 321 20.89 -15.78 -22.31
CA TYR A 321 21.23 -17.14 -22.68
C TYR A 321 19.99 -18.05 -22.71
N ASP A 322 19.71 -18.67 -23.86
CA ASP A 322 18.53 -19.55 -24.02
C ASP A 322 18.82 -21.04 -23.78
N GLY A 323 20.04 -21.37 -23.33
CA GLY A 323 20.53 -22.73 -23.18
C GLY A 323 21.34 -23.25 -24.36
N THR A 324 21.33 -22.55 -25.49
CA THR A 324 22.10 -22.89 -26.70
C THR A 324 22.84 -21.72 -27.31
N SER A 325 22.29 -20.52 -27.21
CA SER A 325 22.78 -19.30 -27.84
C SER A 325 22.44 -18.07 -27.00
N TRP A 326 23.14 -16.98 -27.28
CA TRP A 326 22.89 -15.66 -26.72
C TRP A 326 21.91 -14.92 -27.64
N LYS A 327 20.86 -14.34 -27.07
CA LYS A 327 19.80 -13.65 -27.82
C LYS A 327 19.50 -12.28 -27.23
N SER A 328 19.61 -11.25 -28.07
CA SER A 328 19.21 -9.90 -27.71
C SER A 328 17.70 -9.84 -27.52
N THR A 329 17.25 -9.09 -26.52
CA THR A 329 15.84 -8.80 -26.29
C THR A 329 15.70 -7.40 -25.73
N PHE A 330 14.61 -6.72 -26.09
CA PHE A 330 14.20 -5.54 -25.36
C PHE A 330 13.64 -5.94 -23.99
N TRP A 331 13.91 -5.11 -22.97
CA TRP A 331 13.59 -5.36 -21.58
C TRP A 331 12.53 -4.38 -21.08
N PRO A 332 11.24 -4.69 -21.29
CA PRO A 332 10.15 -3.96 -20.65
C PRO A 332 10.12 -4.27 -19.16
N GLY A 333 10.19 -3.24 -18.34
CA GLY A 333 10.22 -3.39 -16.89
C GLY A 333 9.40 -2.37 -16.13
N ILE A 334 9.39 -2.54 -14.81
CA ILE A 334 8.71 -1.64 -13.88
C ILE A 334 9.51 -1.50 -12.59
N ASN A 335 9.50 -0.31 -12.02
CA ASN A 335 10.06 -0.04 -10.70
C ASN A 335 9.07 -0.50 -9.62
N LEU A 336 9.58 -1.19 -8.61
CA LEU A 336 8.82 -1.67 -7.47
C LEU A 336 9.28 -0.96 -6.20
N GLY A 337 8.40 -0.13 -5.65
CA GLY A 337 8.55 0.45 -4.32
C GLY A 337 8.36 -0.60 -3.23
N ALA A 338 8.84 -0.27 -2.02
CA ALA A 338 8.87 -1.18 -0.87
C ALA A 338 7.93 -0.73 0.26
N THR A 339 6.91 0.05 -0.05
CA THR A 339 6.00 0.62 0.96
C THR A 339 4.53 0.34 0.65
N THR A 340 3.73 0.36 1.70
CA THR A 340 2.26 0.38 1.66
C THR A 340 1.80 1.56 2.51
N PRO A 341 0.57 2.08 2.34
CA PRO A 341 0.09 3.21 3.14
C PRO A 341 0.26 3.00 4.64
N GLY A 342 0.58 4.08 5.35
CA GLY A 342 0.94 4.05 6.76
C GLY A 342 2.41 3.75 7.04
N HIS A 343 3.26 3.55 6.03
CA HIS A 343 4.67 3.18 6.21
C HIS A 343 5.62 4.05 5.37
N PHE A 344 6.84 4.20 5.87
CA PHE A 344 7.96 4.86 5.20
C PHE A 344 8.88 3.85 4.47
N PRO A 345 9.73 4.29 3.51
CA PRO A 345 10.62 3.41 2.73
C PRO A 345 11.42 2.41 3.54
N GLY A 346 11.91 2.83 4.70
CA GLY A 346 12.74 2.03 5.59
C GLY A 346 12.02 0.89 6.31
N GLU A 347 10.69 0.86 6.30
CA GLU A 347 9.88 -0.14 7.02
C GLU A 347 9.59 -1.39 6.19
N LEU A 348 9.74 -1.30 4.86
CA LEU A 348 9.68 -2.45 3.94
C LEU A 348 8.41 -3.30 4.10
N SER A 349 7.27 -2.63 4.25
CA SER A 349 5.97 -3.20 4.67
C SER A 349 5.28 -4.25 3.77
N PRO A 350 5.56 -4.40 2.45
CA PRO A 350 4.82 -5.37 1.64
C PRO A 350 4.98 -6.81 2.12
N SER A 351 3.86 -7.52 2.19
CA SER A 351 3.81 -8.91 2.64
C SER A 351 4.13 -9.91 1.51
N ARG A 352 4.28 -11.19 1.86
CA ARG A 352 4.33 -12.30 0.87
C ARG A 352 3.15 -12.24 -0.10
N MET A 353 1.97 -11.89 0.40
CA MET A 353 0.72 -11.89 -0.35
C MET A 353 0.70 -10.76 -1.38
N ASP A 354 1.23 -9.60 -1.01
CA ASP A 354 1.38 -8.47 -1.91
C ASP A 354 2.32 -8.83 -3.06
N TYR A 355 3.51 -9.39 -2.75
CA TYR A 355 4.44 -9.81 -3.79
C TYR A 355 3.88 -10.88 -4.73
N LEU A 356 3.22 -11.93 -4.21
CA LEU A 356 2.61 -12.97 -5.08
C LEU A 356 1.56 -12.38 -6.03
N ARG A 357 0.70 -11.52 -5.50
CA ARG A 357 -0.35 -10.85 -6.26
C ARG A 357 0.26 -9.90 -7.29
N TRP A 358 1.25 -9.11 -6.91
CA TRP A 358 1.95 -8.18 -7.78
C TRP A 358 2.72 -8.89 -8.90
N PHE A 359 3.50 -9.93 -8.60
CA PHE A 359 4.23 -10.70 -9.62
C PHE A 359 3.28 -11.34 -10.64
N SER A 360 2.15 -11.88 -10.21
CA SER A 360 1.12 -12.41 -11.10
C SER A 360 0.57 -11.33 -12.05
N GLN A 361 0.24 -10.16 -11.50
CA GLN A 361 -0.23 -9.02 -12.29
C GLN A 361 0.86 -8.43 -13.20
N MET A 362 2.14 -8.44 -12.79
CA MET A 362 3.26 -8.02 -13.63
C MET A 362 3.43 -8.94 -14.84
N GLN A 363 3.31 -10.26 -14.65
CA GLN A 363 3.31 -11.21 -15.77
C GLN A 363 2.14 -10.98 -16.72
N GLU A 364 0.93 -10.73 -16.19
CA GLU A 364 -0.25 -10.39 -16.98
C GLU A 364 -0.01 -9.11 -17.80
N MET A 365 0.70 -8.14 -17.24
CA MET A 365 1.07 -6.87 -17.87
C MET A 365 2.20 -7.00 -18.91
N ASN A 366 2.75 -8.21 -19.10
CA ASN A 366 3.94 -8.46 -19.94
C ASN A 366 5.20 -7.71 -19.47
N ILE A 367 5.34 -7.55 -18.16
CA ILE A 367 6.61 -7.12 -17.55
C ILE A 367 7.60 -8.29 -17.58
N LYS A 368 8.85 -8.00 -17.91
CA LYS A 368 9.97 -8.96 -17.80
C LYS A 368 10.87 -8.68 -16.61
N VAL A 369 11.06 -7.41 -16.29
CA VAL A 369 12.08 -6.96 -15.35
C VAL A 369 11.44 -6.12 -14.26
N ILE A 370 11.75 -6.45 -13.02
CA ILE A 370 11.44 -5.64 -11.86
C ILE A 370 12.73 -4.92 -11.47
N ARG A 371 12.72 -3.59 -11.38
CA ARG A 371 13.81 -2.87 -10.73
C ARG A 371 13.44 -2.63 -9.28
N ILE A 372 14.37 -2.96 -8.38
CA ILE A 372 14.28 -2.66 -6.95
C ILE A 372 15.48 -1.79 -6.56
N TYR A 373 15.29 -0.89 -5.61
CA TYR A 373 16.26 0.17 -5.29
C TYR A 373 17.35 -0.26 -4.31
N THR A 374 17.03 -1.22 -3.45
CA THR A 374 17.84 -1.64 -2.31
C THR A 374 17.60 -3.11 -1.97
N ILE A 375 18.23 -3.59 -0.90
CA ILE A 375 17.94 -4.90 -0.30
C ILE A 375 16.52 -4.89 0.25
N LEU A 376 15.70 -5.85 -0.19
CA LEU A 376 14.34 -6.07 0.34
C LEU A 376 14.34 -7.19 1.40
N PRO A 377 13.29 -7.34 2.24
CA PRO A 377 13.26 -8.40 3.24
C PRO A 377 13.32 -9.81 2.63
N PRO A 378 13.77 -10.85 3.38
CA PRO A 378 13.93 -12.21 2.85
C PRO A 378 12.69 -12.75 2.13
N VAL A 379 11.50 -12.37 2.60
CA VAL A 379 10.21 -12.75 2.03
C VAL A 379 10.09 -12.38 0.55
N PHE A 380 10.68 -11.27 0.09
CA PHE A 380 10.67 -10.88 -1.32
C PHE A 380 11.40 -11.92 -2.18
N TYR A 381 12.64 -12.24 -1.84
CA TYR A 381 13.50 -13.15 -2.61
C TYR A 381 12.97 -14.59 -2.60
N GLU A 382 12.48 -15.05 -1.45
CA GLU A 382 11.79 -16.34 -1.33
C GLU A 382 10.57 -16.41 -2.25
N THR A 383 9.78 -15.34 -2.27
CA THR A 383 8.54 -15.28 -3.05
C THR A 383 8.83 -15.19 -4.53
N LEU A 384 9.83 -14.40 -4.95
CA LEU A 384 10.28 -14.32 -6.33
C LEU A 384 10.74 -15.68 -6.84
N ASN A 385 11.60 -16.37 -6.09
CA ASN A 385 12.08 -17.69 -6.47
C ASN A 385 10.93 -18.70 -6.61
N ARG A 386 10.02 -18.72 -5.62
CA ARG A 386 8.85 -19.61 -5.64
C ARG A 386 7.94 -19.31 -6.83
N PHE A 387 7.69 -18.03 -7.11
CA PHE A 387 6.87 -17.59 -8.22
C PHE A 387 7.49 -17.99 -9.56
N ASN A 388 8.78 -17.70 -9.77
CA ASN A 388 9.49 -18.04 -11.00
C ASN A 388 9.60 -19.54 -11.25
N GLN A 389 9.70 -20.37 -10.20
CA GLN A 389 9.68 -21.84 -10.35
C GLN A 389 8.33 -22.39 -10.84
N SER A 390 7.25 -21.61 -10.73
CA SER A 390 5.88 -22.02 -11.08
C SER A 390 5.44 -21.63 -12.50
N THR A 391 6.31 -20.97 -13.27
CA THR A 391 5.94 -20.32 -14.54
C THR A 391 7.03 -20.43 -15.60
N ASP A 392 6.63 -20.42 -16.88
CA ASP A 392 7.53 -20.44 -18.03
C ASP A 392 8.04 -19.04 -18.43
N LYS A 393 7.57 -18.00 -17.74
CA LYS A 393 7.84 -16.59 -18.02
C LYS A 393 8.46 -15.89 -16.80
N PRO A 394 9.66 -16.29 -16.37
CA PRO A 394 10.25 -15.77 -15.13
C PRO A 394 10.35 -14.24 -15.16
N LEU A 395 10.17 -13.62 -13.99
CA LEU A 395 10.48 -12.22 -13.76
C LEU A 395 11.95 -12.10 -13.37
N TYR A 396 12.68 -11.25 -14.06
CA TYR A 396 14.06 -10.91 -13.74
C TYR A 396 14.12 -9.68 -12.83
N ILE A 397 15.22 -9.52 -12.11
CA ILE A 397 15.46 -8.34 -11.28
C ILE A 397 16.66 -7.53 -11.76
N LEU A 398 16.50 -6.22 -11.85
CA LEU A 398 17.62 -5.27 -11.77
C LEU A 398 17.79 -4.92 -10.30
N GLN A 399 18.84 -5.48 -9.68
CA GLN A 399 19.11 -5.30 -8.25
C GLN A 399 19.84 -3.97 -8.05
N GLY A 400 19.12 -3.01 -7.46
CA GLY A 400 19.66 -1.74 -6.99
C GLY A 400 20.53 -1.92 -5.75
N ILE A 401 21.56 -1.09 -5.64
CA ILE A 401 22.37 -0.93 -4.42
C ILE A 401 22.35 0.54 -4.07
N TRP A 402 21.73 0.88 -2.95
CA TRP A 402 21.58 2.28 -2.52
C TRP A 402 22.95 2.86 -2.15
N ALA A 403 23.31 3.96 -2.78
CA ALA A 403 24.48 4.74 -2.39
C ALA A 403 24.19 5.57 -1.12
N PRO A 404 25.22 5.93 -0.34
CA PRO A 404 25.08 6.79 0.84
C PRO A 404 24.83 8.27 0.44
N ASP A 405 23.75 8.52 -0.29
CA ASP A 405 23.44 9.79 -0.96
C ASP A 405 23.25 10.94 0.04
N GLU A 406 22.61 10.68 1.18
CA GLU A 406 22.46 11.68 2.26
C GLU A 406 23.81 12.10 2.85
N ALA A 407 24.70 11.13 3.08
CA ALA A 407 26.05 11.42 3.57
C ALA A 407 26.89 12.17 2.52
N MET A 408 26.73 11.85 1.23
CA MET A 408 27.37 12.56 0.13
C MET A 408 26.82 13.99 -0.05
N ALA A 409 25.52 14.22 0.12
CA ALA A 409 24.93 15.55 0.06
C ALA A 409 25.34 16.41 1.27
N GLY A 410 25.36 15.80 2.46
CA GLY A 410 25.58 16.45 3.75
C GLY A 410 24.39 17.30 4.21
N ASP A 411 24.26 17.49 5.52
CA ASP A 411 23.15 18.26 6.13
C ASP A 411 23.06 19.71 5.61
N ASP A 412 24.19 20.30 5.22
CA ASP A 412 24.27 21.66 4.67
C ASP A 412 24.05 21.71 3.15
N GLN A 413 23.86 20.55 2.51
CA GLN A 413 23.62 20.41 1.08
C GLN A 413 24.79 20.97 0.22
N LEU A 414 26.01 21.05 0.77
CA LEU A 414 27.20 21.53 0.05
C LEU A 414 28.01 20.42 -0.64
N GLY A 415 27.58 19.16 -0.50
CA GLY A 415 28.31 18.02 -1.02
C GLY A 415 29.51 17.64 -0.13
N ARG A 416 29.90 16.37 -0.20
CA ARG A 416 31.05 15.78 0.49
C ARG A 416 31.88 14.98 -0.51
N ASP A 417 33.16 14.82 -0.20
CA ASP A 417 34.07 14.00 -0.99
C ASP A 417 33.69 12.51 -0.86
N ALA A 418 33.40 11.85 -1.98
CA ALA A 418 32.99 10.46 -2.01
C ALA A 418 34.08 9.49 -1.47
N TYR A 419 35.35 9.88 -1.53
CA TYR A 419 36.46 9.11 -0.95
C TYR A 419 36.57 9.20 0.57
N THR A 420 35.68 9.97 1.22
CA THR A 420 35.61 10.01 2.68
C THR A 420 35.44 8.58 3.22
N PRO A 421 36.28 8.11 4.16
CA PRO A 421 36.27 6.71 4.60
C PRO A 421 34.89 6.21 5.06
N GLU A 422 34.12 7.05 5.74
CA GLU A 422 32.77 6.73 6.20
C GLU A 422 31.85 6.38 5.02
N ILE A 423 31.79 7.25 4.00
CA ILE A 423 30.98 7.09 2.78
C ILE A 423 31.41 5.83 2.00
N THR A 424 32.72 5.69 1.74
CA THR A 424 33.23 4.56 0.96
C THR A 424 33.04 3.22 1.69
N ASN A 425 33.28 3.18 3.00
CA ASN A 425 33.12 1.94 3.78
C ASN A 425 31.65 1.54 3.94
N GLU A 426 30.75 2.52 4.14
CA GLU A 426 29.31 2.28 4.18
C GLU A 426 28.83 1.68 2.86
N PHE A 427 29.21 2.29 1.73
CA PHE A 427 28.79 1.78 0.42
C PHE A 427 29.39 0.41 0.10
N THR A 428 30.68 0.18 0.45
CA THR A 428 31.32 -1.14 0.33
C THR A 428 30.54 -2.19 1.13
N SER A 429 30.11 -1.86 2.34
CA SER A 429 29.35 -2.79 3.19
C SER A 429 27.98 -3.11 2.59
N GLU A 430 27.28 -2.10 2.07
CA GLU A 430 25.99 -2.28 1.39
C GLU A 430 26.12 -3.15 0.13
N ILE A 431 27.19 -2.96 -0.66
CA ILE A 431 27.50 -3.80 -1.82
C ILE A 431 27.72 -5.26 -1.39
N GLN A 432 28.53 -5.48 -0.36
CA GLN A 432 28.79 -6.82 0.17
C GLN A 432 27.52 -7.50 0.66
N ASP A 433 26.65 -6.76 1.35
CA ASP A 433 25.39 -7.28 1.86
C ASP A 433 24.44 -7.65 0.72
N ALA A 434 24.31 -6.80 -0.29
CA ALA A 434 23.44 -7.03 -1.45
C ALA A 434 23.87 -8.29 -2.23
N VAL A 435 25.16 -8.48 -2.48
CA VAL A 435 25.68 -9.71 -3.13
C VAL A 435 25.37 -10.95 -2.31
N ARG A 436 25.66 -10.94 -1.00
CA ARG A 436 25.36 -12.08 -0.12
C ARG A 436 23.87 -12.39 -0.06
N VAL A 437 23.01 -11.38 -0.10
CA VAL A 437 21.55 -11.55 -0.14
C VAL A 437 21.10 -12.27 -1.41
N ILE A 438 21.57 -11.84 -2.58
CA ILE A 438 21.23 -12.47 -3.87
C ILE A 438 21.62 -13.95 -3.90
N HIS A 439 22.74 -14.32 -3.28
CA HIS A 439 23.21 -15.70 -3.19
C HIS A 439 22.64 -16.50 -2.01
N GLY A 440 21.73 -15.92 -1.20
CA GLY A 440 21.15 -16.60 -0.06
C GLY A 440 22.17 -16.95 1.04
N ASP A 441 23.19 -16.11 1.22
CA ASP A 441 24.30 -16.30 2.15
C ASP A 441 24.47 -15.09 3.09
N ALA A 442 23.35 -14.52 3.53
CA ALA A 442 23.35 -13.36 4.43
C ALA A 442 22.55 -13.61 5.72
N ASN A 443 23.03 -13.01 6.80
CA ASN A 443 22.27 -12.84 8.04
C ASN A 443 22.45 -11.39 8.46
N LEU A 444 21.45 -10.56 8.15
CA LEU A 444 21.54 -9.11 8.35
C LEU A 444 20.88 -8.74 9.69
N PRO A 445 21.57 -8.01 10.57
CA PRO A 445 21.00 -7.54 11.83
C PRO A 445 19.93 -6.47 11.58
N GLU A 446 19.05 -6.25 12.55
CA GLU A 446 18.11 -5.13 12.52
C GLU A 446 18.86 -3.79 12.55
N ARG A 447 18.59 -2.93 11.57
CA ARG A 447 19.08 -1.56 11.45
C ARG A 447 17.94 -0.69 10.93
N THR A 448 17.67 0.44 11.59
CA THR A 448 16.64 1.38 11.14
C THR A 448 16.85 1.75 9.67
N GLY A 449 15.78 1.73 8.88
CA GLY A 449 15.83 2.06 7.46
C GLY A 449 16.28 0.94 6.53
N HIS A 450 16.61 -0.25 7.06
CA HIS A 450 17.23 -1.33 6.29
C HIS A 450 16.54 -2.67 6.51
N ALA A 451 16.60 -3.52 5.48
CA ALA A 451 16.14 -4.90 5.58
C ALA A 451 17.00 -5.72 6.55
N SER A 452 16.37 -6.66 7.25
CA SER A 452 17.04 -7.57 8.19
C SER A 452 16.54 -9.01 8.00
N GLY A 453 17.24 -9.95 8.63
CA GLY A 453 16.84 -11.36 8.67
C GLY A 453 17.80 -12.31 7.99
N GLU A 454 17.38 -13.57 7.92
CA GLU A 454 18.16 -14.66 7.32
C GLU A 454 17.80 -14.87 5.85
N TYR A 455 18.76 -14.66 4.97
CA TYR A 455 18.62 -14.90 3.54
C TYR A 455 19.21 -16.26 3.21
N ARG A 456 18.37 -17.18 2.70
CA ARG A 456 18.76 -18.56 2.37
C ARG A 456 18.35 -18.99 0.96
N THR A 457 17.72 -18.09 0.22
CA THR A 457 17.24 -18.36 -1.14
C THR A 457 18.17 -17.70 -2.14
N ASP A 458 18.90 -18.51 -2.90
CA ASP A 458 19.70 -18.04 -4.03
C ASP A 458 18.77 -17.67 -5.21
N VAL A 459 18.81 -16.41 -5.61
CA VAL A 459 18.06 -15.86 -6.75
C VAL A 459 18.97 -15.36 -7.88
N SER A 460 20.28 -15.66 -7.84
CA SER A 460 21.26 -15.23 -8.85
C SER A 460 20.82 -15.53 -10.28
N GLN A 461 20.19 -16.70 -10.50
CA GLN A 461 19.61 -17.09 -11.80
C GLN A 461 18.45 -16.22 -12.33
N TYR A 462 18.01 -15.21 -11.58
CA TYR A 462 17.00 -14.24 -11.98
C TYR A 462 17.52 -12.79 -12.04
N VAL A 463 18.82 -12.56 -11.79
CA VAL A 463 19.41 -11.21 -11.82
C VAL A 463 19.74 -10.82 -13.26
N LEU A 464 19.05 -9.81 -13.80
CA LEU A 464 19.37 -9.24 -15.12
C LEU A 464 20.69 -8.47 -15.06
N GLY A 465 20.94 -7.78 -13.96
CA GLY A 465 22.13 -6.97 -13.73
C GLY A 465 22.03 -6.17 -12.44
N TRP A 466 23.14 -5.53 -12.10
CA TRP A 466 23.27 -4.65 -10.94
C TRP A 466 23.22 -3.18 -11.35
N THR A 467 22.53 -2.35 -10.56
CA THR A 467 22.53 -0.89 -10.73
C THR A 467 22.90 -0.20 -9.43
N MET A 468 24.05 0.47 -9.40
CA MET A 468 24.53 1.21 -8.24
C MET A 468 24.01 2.65 -8.19
N GLY A 469 23.61 3.11 -7.01
CA GLY A 469 23.19 4.48 -6.77
C GLY A 469 21.82 4.82 -7.35
N THR A 470 21.38 6.04 -7.04
CA THR A 470 20.12 6.62 -7.53
C THR A 470 20.43 7.79 -8.48
N GLU A 471 20.40 9.03 -7.98
CA GLU A 471 20.66 10.25 -8.73
C GLU A 471 21.80 11.02 -8.06
N TRP A 472 22.93 11.19 -8.76
CA TRP A 472 24.14 11.76 -8.14
C TRP A 472 23.98 13.24 -7.81
N TYR A 473 24.25 13.61 -6.56
CA TYR A 473 24.21 14.99 -6.09
C TYR A 473 25.33 15.82 -6.76
N PRO A 474 25.03 16.82 -7.62
CA PRO A 474 26.05 17.50 -8.43
C PRO A 474 27.21 18.11 -7.62
N ASP A 475 26.92 18.64 -6.45
CA ASP A 475 27.92 19.27 -5.58
C ASP A 475 28.86 18.23 -4.98
N ALA A 476 28.39 17.02 -4.65
CA ALA A 476 29.25 15.93 -4.18
C ALA A 476 30.19 15.44 -5.29
N VAL A 477 29.67 15.33 -6.52
CA VAL A 477 30.48 15.01 -7.71
C VAL A 477 31.56 16.08 -7.92
N GLN A 478 31.18 17.36 -7.86
CA GLN A 478 32.11 18.48 -8.03
C GLN A 478 33.17 18.53 -6.93
N VAL A 479 32.79 18.40 -5.65
CA VAL A 479 33.72 18.38 -4.52
C VAL A 479 34.74 17.26 -4.69
N THR A 480 34.28 16.04 -4.96
CA THR A 480 35.15 14.87 -5.18
C THR A 480 36.13 15.12 -6.34
N ASN A 481 35.62 15.62 -7.47
CA ASN A 481 36.46 15.93 -8.64
C ASN A 481 37.51 17.02 -8.35
N LEU A 482 37.18 17.99 -7.50
CA LEU A 482 38.08 19.10 -7.17
C LEU A 482 39.18 18.72 -6.18
N GLU A 483 38.86 17.90 -5.18
CA GLU A 483 39.82 17.43 -4.16
C GLU A 483 40.86 16.46 -4.75
N HIS A 484 40.47 15.69 -5.77
CA HIS A 484 41.29 14.59 -6.31
C HIS A 484 41.78 14.79 -7.75
N LYS A 485 41.91 16.04 -8.23
CA LYS A 485 42.26 16.38 -9.63
C LYS A 485 43.47 15.66 -10.23
N THR A 486 44.43 15.27 -9.40
CA THR A 486 45.68 14.62 -9.84
C THR A 486 45.69 13.12 -9.56
N MET A 487 44.58 12.55 -9.09
CA MET A 487 44.46 11.13 -8.85
C MET A 487 44.49 10.39 -10.21
N PRO A 488 45.31 9.34 -10.36
CA PRO A 488 45.26 8.52 -11.55
C PRO A 488 43.92 7.78 -11.64
N PRO A 489 43.40 7.50 -12.84
CA PRO A 489 42.20 6.68 -13.01
C PRO A 489 42.34 5.33 -12.30
N TYR A 490 41.25 4.87 -11.69
CA TYR A 490 41.19 3.59 -10.99
C TYR A 490 41.43 2.41 -11.95
N ASP A 491 42.37 1.53 -11.61
CA ASP A 491 42.74 0.35 -12.40
C ASP A 491 42.39 -0.92 -11.59
N GLY A 492 41.13 -1.35 -11.67
CA GLY A 492 40.60 -2.53 -10.99
C GLY A 492 40.79 -3.83 -11.77
N GLU A 493 40.48 -4.95 -11.11
CA GLU A 493 40.63 -6.30 -11.69
C GLU A 493 39.55 -6.60 -12.75
N TYR A 494 38.31 -6.23 -12.46
CA TYR A 494 37.12 -6.52 -13.26
C TYR A 494 36.55 -5.27 -13.91
N ILE A 495 36.60 -4.13 -13.22
CA ILE A 495 36.12 -2.83 -13.69
C ILE A 495 37.23 -1.79 -13.54
N SER A 496 37.44 -0.97 -14.56
CA SER A 496 38.44 0.11 -14.52
C SER A 496 37.90 1.41 -15.07
N ALA A 497 38.43 2.52 -14.58
CA ALA A 497 38.25 3.84 -15.14
C ALA A 497 39.18 4.03 -16.36
N LYS A 498 38.72 4.79 -17.36
CA LYS A 498 39.50 5.17 -18.55
C LYS A 498 40.37 6.39 -18.24
N GLU A 499 41.29 6.70 -19.16
CA GLU A 499 42.27 7.79 -19.00
C GLU A 499 41.64 9.16 -18.69
N ASN A 500 40.46 9.44 -19.25
CA ASN A 500 39.75 10.72 -19.08
C ASN A 500 38.73 10.71 -17.94
N ALA A 501 38.64 9.63 -17.16
CA ALA A 501 37.67 9.54 -16.09
C ALA A 501 37.93 10.60 -15.02
N SER A 502 36.85 11.21 -14.54
CA SER A 502 36.91 12.10 -13.38
C SER A 502 37.28 11.30 -12.10
N PRO A 503 37.72 11.97 -11.03
CA PRO A 503 37.92 11.30 -9.75
C PRO A 503 36.64 10.65 -9.20
N PHE A 504 35.48 11.29 -9.35
CA PHE A 504 34.20 10.68 -8.96
C PHE A 504 33.87 9.43 -9.80
N GLU A 505 34.10 9.46 -11.12
CA GLU A 505 33.95 8.29 -11.97
C GLU A 505 34.95 7.18 -11.63
N SER A 506 36.16 7.54 -11.20
CA SER A 506 37.15 6.58 -10.69
C SER A 506 36.72 5.96 -9.36
N TRP A 507 36.03 6.72 -8.50
CA TRP A 507 35.41 6.20 -7.29
C TRP A 507 34.30 5.21 -7.64
N LEU A 508 33.39 5.54 -8.56
CA LEU A 508 32.36 4.62 -9.06
C LEU A 508 32.96 3.33 -9.65
N ALA A 509 34.03 3.45 -10.44
CA ALA A 509 34.74 2.30 -10.99
C ALA A 509 35.25 1.38 -9.87
N SER A 510 35.77 1.96 -8.77
CA SER A 510 36.23 1.20 -7.62
C SER A 510 35.10 0.49 -6.88
N MET A 511 33.92 1.11 -6.77
CA MET A 511 32.75 0.49 -6.14
C MET A 511 32.20 -0.65 -6.99
N LEU A 512 32.11 -0.47 -8.30
CA LEU A 512 31.75 -1.54 -9.24
C LEU A 512 32.76 -2.68 -9.25
N ASP A 513 34.05 -2.40 -9.08
CA ASP A 513 35.07 -3.45 -8.94
C ASP A 513 34.91 -4.23 -7.63
N VAL A 514 34.57 -3.57 -6.52
CA VAL A 514 34.21 -4.24 -5.25
C VAL A 514 33.02 -5.17 -5.46
N LEU A 515 31.95 -4.72 -6.12
CA LEU A 515 30.81 -5.57 -6.44
C LEU A 515 31.23 -6.81 -7.23
N ALA A 516 32.01 -6.62 -8.29
CA ALA A 516 32.50 -7.71 -9.11
C ALA A 516 33.37 -8.71 -8.30
N GLN A 517 34.26 -8.20 -7.43
CA GLN A 517 35.07 -9.04 -6.54
C GLN A 517 34.21 -9.85 -5.56
N GLU A 518 33.16 -9.26 -5.01
CA GLU A 518 32.22 -9.94 -4.12
C GLU A 518 31.43 -11.02 -4.85
N GLU A 519 30.94 -10.72 -6.06
CA GLU A 519 30.18 -11.67 -6.88
C GLU A 519 31.04 -12.88 -7.30
N MET A 520 32.31 -12.64 -7.62
CA MET A 520 33.25 -13.70 -8.00
C MET A 520 33.53 -14.71 -6.89
N LYS A 521 33.24 -14.40 -5.62
CA LYS A 521 33.29 -15.39 -4.53
C LYS A 521 32.31 -16.55 -4.73
N TYR A 522 31.23 -16.31 -5.50
CA TYR A 522 30.20 -17.30 -5.83
C TYR A 522 30.34 -17.87 -7.25
N GLY A 523 31.34 -17.40 -8.02
CA GLY A 523 31.58 -17.82 -9.41
C GLY A 523 30.52 -17.33 -10.40
N TRP A 524 29.90 -16.19 -10.11
CA TRP A 524 28.89 -15.56 -10.97
C TRP A 524 29.40 -14.25 -11.56
N GLN A 525 28.90 -13.91 -12.74
CA GLN A 525 29.00 -12.57 -13.31
C GLN A 525 27.65 -12.15 -13.88
N HIS A 526 27.16 -11.00 -13.43
CA HIS A 526 26.03 -10.30 -14.03
C HIS A 526 26.50 -8.96 -14.62
N PRO A 527 25.84 -8.44 -15.67
CA PRO A 527 26.11 -7.09 -16.14
C PRO A 527 26.00 -6.07 -15.01
N VAL A 528 26.94 -5.13 -14.96
CA VAL A 528 26.97 -4.09 -13.92
C VAL A 528 26.76 -2.70 -14.54
N SER A 529 26.19 -1.80 -13.75
CA SER A 529 25.94 -0.41 -14.12
C SER A 529 25.85 0.47 -12.87
N PHE A 530 25.92 1.78 -13.08
CA PHE A 530 25.49 2.77 -12.11
C PHE A 530 24.36 3.60 -12.69
N THR A 531 23.41 3.99 -11.86
CA THR A 531 22.29 4.85 -12.25
C THR A 531 22.78 6.27 -12.42
N ASN A 532 22.39 6.94 -13.50
CA ASN A 532 22.59 8.37 -13.70
C ASN A 532 21.26 9.02 -14.10
N TRP A 533 21.24 10.34 -14.25
CA TRP A 533 20.05 11.11 -14.55
C TRP A 533 20.45 12.41 -15.28
N LEU A 534 19.47 13.14 -15.81
CA LEU A 534 19.65 14.30 -16.69
C LEU A 534 20.56 15.41 -16.12
N THR A 535 20.45 15.77 -14.84
CA THR A 535 21.27 16.83 -14.19
C THR A 535 22.78 16.56 -14.23
N THR A 536 23.18 15.29 -14.24
CA THR A 536 24.59 14.87 -14.29
C THR A 536 24.91 14.07 -15.54
N ASP A 537 24.10 14.22 -16.59
CA ASP A 537 24.33 13.57 -17.86
C ASP A 537 25.62 14.11 -18.56
N PRO A 538 26.16 13.40 -19.55
CA PRO A 538 27.40 13.81 -20.24
C PRO A 538 27.15 14.75 -21.43
N LEU A 539 25.90 15.16 -21.67
CA LEU A 539 25.54 16.11 -22.72
C LEU A 539 25.74 17.54 -22.20
N SER A 540 25.64 18.51 -23.10
CA SER A 540 25.69 19.93 -22.72
C SER A 540 24.37 20.60 -23.06
N HIS A 541 23.81 21.31 -22.09
CA HIS A 541 22.51 21.96 -22.18
C HIS A 541 22.66 23.46 -21.86
N PRO A 542 23.30 24.24 -22.74
CA PRO A 542 23.71 25.59 -22.43
C PRO A 542 22.54 26.57 -22.19
N ASN A 543 21.31 26.20 -22.59
CA ASN A 543 20.12 27.00 -22.32
C ASN A 543 19.38 26.59 -21.02
N GLU A 544 19.89 25.62 -20.26
CA GLU A 544 19.40 25.25 -18.93
C GLU A 544 19.53 26.45 -17.95
N PRO A 545 18.42 26.94 -17.38
CA PRO A 545 18.44 28.09 -16.49
C PRO A 545 19.10 27.82 -15.13
N LEU A 546 18.97 26.61 -14.61
CA LEU A 546 19.50 26.25 -13.29
C LEU A 546 20.91 25.71 -13.45
N LYS A 547 21.91 26.53 -13.10
CA LYS A 547 23.34 26.18 -13.22
C LYS A 547 23.67 24.78 -12.69
N ARG A 548 23.02 24.37 -11.60
CA ARG A 548 23.23 23.08 -10.93
C ARG A 548 22.90 21.88 -11.83
N GLU A 549 21.94 22.05 -12.73
CA GLU A 549 21.38 21.02 -13.61
C GLU A 549 22.23 20.75 -14.87
N ASP A 550 23.27 21.53 -15.11
CA ASP A 550 24.26 21.33 -16.18
C ASP A 550 25.68 21.68 -15.65
N MET A 551 25.93 21.43 -14.35
CA MET A 551 27.15 21.87 -13.66
C MET A 551 28.33 20.92 -13.83
N VAL A 552 28.06 19.61 -13.81
CA VAL A 552 29.07 18.55 -13.79
C VAL A 552 28.46 17.28 -14.35
N SER A 553 29.27 16.52 -15.09
CA SER A 553 28.85 15.26 -15.71
C SER A 553 29.42 14.05 -14.96
N VAL A 554 28.69 12.95 -15.02
CA VAL A 554 29.14 11.60 -14.68
C VAL A 554 28.90 10.73 -15.91
N ASP A 555 29.94 10.37 -16.65
CA ASP A 555 29.84 9.70 -17.94
C ASP A 555 30.08 8.18 -17.83
N PRO A 556 29.07 7.33 -18.06
CA PRO A 556 29.26 5.88 -18.13
C PRO A 556 30.32 5.46 -19.15
N MET A 557 30.54 6.25 -20.20
CA MET A 557 31.56 5.97 -21.21
C MET A 557 32.99 6.11 -20.68
N ASN A 558 33.21 6.66 -19.48
CA ASN A 558 34.53 6.75 -18.85
C ASN A 558 34.91 5.50 -18.04
N LEU A 559 34.03 4.51 -17.93
CA LEU A 559 34.32 3.22 -17.32
C LEU A 559 34.39 2.09 -18.36
N ARG A 560 34.97 0.96 -17.98
CA ARG A 560 34.97 -0.28 -18.78
C ARG A 560 35.05 -1.53 -17.91
N ALA A 561 34.44 -2.60 -18.40
CA ALA A 561 34.77 -3.95 -17.97
C ALA A 561 36.14 -4.38 -18.54
N THR A 562 36.96 -5.06 -17.73
CA THR A 562 38.19 -5.69 -18.17
C THR A 562 37.88 -7.04 -18.84
N SER A 563 38.89 -7.70 -19.39
CA SER A 563 38.73 -9.05 -19.93
C SER A 563 38.39 -10.12 -18.88
N ALA A 564 38.54 -9.81 -17.58
CA ALA A 564 38.15 -10.71 -16.50
C ALA A 564 36.64 -10.68 -16.21
N TRP A 565 35.93 -9.66 -16.70
CA TRP A 565 34.48 -9.50 -16.53
C TRP A 565 33.76 -9.63 -17.88
N THR A 566 33.34 -10.85 -18.21
CA THR A 566 32.71 -11.19 -19.50
C THR A 566 31.23 -10.87 -19.56
N ALA A 567 30.54 -10.73 -18.42
CA ALA A 567 29.14 -10.32 -18.38
C ALA A 567 28.94 -8.87 -18.85
N GLY A 568 29.97 -8.03 -18.74
CA GLY A 568 30.03 -6.69 -19.30
C GLY A 568 29.41 -5.58 -18.45
N TYR A 569 29.26 -4.41 -19.05
CA TYR A 569 28.90 -3.14 -18.41
C TYR A 569 27.97 -2.32 -19.32
N PHE A 570 26.94 -1.68 -18.76
CA PHE A 570 25.93 -0.92 -19.49
C PHE A 570 25.62 0.42 -18.84
N ALA A 571 24.96 1.33 -19.56
CA ALA A 571 24.52 2.63 -19.04
C ALA A 571 23.05 2.58 -18.58
N SER A 572 22.74 3.25 -17.47
CA SER A 572 21.42 3.29 -16.86
C SER A 572 21.03 4.73 -16.54
N TYR A 573 19.88 5.20 -17.03
CA TYR A 573 19.42 6.57 -16.84
C TYR A 573 17.97 6.66 -16.36
N HIS A 574 17.69 7.53 -15.39
CA HIS A 574 16.33 8.06 -15.22
C HIS A 574 16.11 9.18 -16.25
N VAL A 575 15.00 9.14 -16.99
CA VAL A 575 14.68 10.09 -18.06
C VAL A 575 13.21 10.48 -18.00
N TYR A 576 12.93 11.64 -17.41
CA TYR A 576 11.59 12.20 -17.29
C TYR A 576 11.33 13.29 -18.36
N PRO A 577 10.09 13.46 -18.85
CA PRO A 577 9.78 14.37 -19.96
C PRO A 577 9.61 15.85 -19.55
N TYR A 578 9.72 16.15 -18.25
CA TYR A 578 9.36 17.45 -17.69
C TYR A 578 10.49 18.16 -16.93
N TYR A 579 11.57 17.47 -16.55
CA TYR A 579 12.68 18.03 -15.78
C TYR A 579 14.00 17.37 -16.19
N PRO A 580 15.14 18.09 -16.25
CA PRO A 580 15.30 19.54 -16.07
C PRO A 580 14.67 20.40 -17.17
N ASP A 581 14.76 21.71 -17.01
CA ASP A 581 14.09 22.71 -17.83
C ASP A 581 14.62 22.76 -19.29
N PHE A 582 15.83 22.26 -19.55
CA PHE A 582 16.35 22.08 -20.91
C PHE A 582 15.42 21.22 -21.79
N MET A 583 14.64 20.30 -21.21
CA MET A 583 13.65 19.49 -21.94
C MET A 583 12.56 20.34 -22.61
N ARG A 584 12.34 21.56 -22.11
CA ARG A 584 11.36 22.54 -22.63
C ARG A 584 12.01 23.68 -23.39
N TYR A 585 13.24 24.05 -23.04
CA TYR A 585 13.85 25.29 -23.54
C TYR A 585 15.02 25.10 -24.50
N GLU A 586 15.56 23.90 -24.66
CA GLU A 586 16.64 23.68 -25.63
C GLU A 586 16.07 23.54 -27.05
N ASP A 587 16.43 24.48 -27.94
CA ASP A 587 15.85 24.59 -29.29
C ASP A 587 16.05 23.31 -30.13
N LYS A 588 17.16 22.59 -29.92
CA LYS A 588 17.44 21.33 -30.64
C LYS A 588 16.42 20.23 -30.32
N TYR A 589 15.93 20.18 -29.08
CA TYR A 589 14.88 19.23 -28.70
C TYR A 589 13.49 19.72 -29.13
N GLN A 590 13.21 21.03 -29.01
CA GLN A 590 11.94 21.62 -29.46
C GLN A 590 11.70 21.57 -30.98
N SER A 591 12.73 21.24 -31.76
CA SER A 591 12.64 21.08 -33.22
C SER A 591 12.91 19.65 -33.71
N TYR A 592 13.22 18.72 -32.79
CA TYR A 592 13.46 17.32 -33.13
C TYR A 592 12.15 16.65 -33.56
N HIS A 593 12.18 16.01 -34.73
CA HIS A 593 11.06 15.23 -35.23
C HIS A 593 11.36 13.74 -35.02
N ASP A 594 10.48 13.06 -34.30
CA ASP A 594 10.59 11.61 -34.12
C ASP A 594 10.34 10.84 -35.42
N ARG A 595 10.45 9.51 -35.36
CA ARG A 595 10.21 8.62 -36.50
C ARG A 595 8.79 8.71 -37.07
N SER A 596 7.83 9.23 -36.31
CA SER A 596 6.46 9.49 -36.79
C SER A 596 6.31 10.84 -37.50
N GLY A 597 7.35 11.68 -37.47
CA GLY A 597 7.35 13.02 -38.03
C GLY A 597 6.71 14.06 -37.10
N LYS A 598 6.53 13.76 -35.81
CA LYS A 598 6.02 14.70 -34.81
C LYS A 598 7.16 15.34 -34.04
N ILE A 599 6.99 16.61 -33.66
CA ILE A 599 7.93 17.27 -32.74
C ILE A 599 7.88 16.55 -31.39
N ASN A 600 9.03 16.07 -30.93
CA ASN A 600 9.14 15.25 -29.74
C ASN A 600 10.45 15.55 -28.99
N PRO A 601 10.44 16.50 -28.04
CA PRO A 601 11.63 16.85 -27.27
C PRO A 601 12.20 15.68 -26.46
N TYR A 602 11.32 14.79 -25.96
CA TYR A 602 11.72 13.59 -25.24
C TYR A 602 12.55 12.66 -26.12
N ALA A 603 12.07 12.35 -27.33
CA ALA A 603 12.84 11.57 -28.30
C ALA A 603 14.12 12.29 -28.77
N GLY A 604 14.10 13.63 -28.84
CA GLY A 604 15.29 14.42 -29.19
C GLY A 604 16.42 14.30 -28.15
N TYR A 605 16.08 14.29 -26.87
CA TYR A 605 17.05 14.01 -25.81
C TYR A 605 17.58 12.58 -25.89
N LEU A 606 16.69 11.59 -26.03
CA LEU A 606 17.07 10.19 -26.18
C LEU A 606 18.00 9.97 -27.38
N HIS A 607 17.76 10.68 -28.50
CA HIS A 607 18.62 10.63 -29.67
C HIS A 607 20.06 11.05 -29.38
N ASP A 608 20.24 12.21 -28.72
CA ASP A 608 21.57 12.73 -28.38
C ASP A 608 22.28 11.82 -27.36
N LEU A 609 21.54 11.34 -26.34
CA LEU A 609 22.08 10.44 -25.34
C LEU A 609 22.51 9.09 -25.96
N ARG A 610 21.70 8.53 -26.86
CA ARG A 610 22.05 7.34 -27.63
C ARG A 610 23.29 7.57 -28.49
N ALA A 611 23.39 8.72 -29.14
CA ALA A 611 24.52 9.07 -30.00
C ALA A 611 25.84 9.21 -29.23
N HIS A 612 25.80 9.67 -27.97
CA HIS A 612 26.96 9.74 -27.07
C HIS A 612 27.47 8.33 -26.70
N HIS A 613 26.55 7.41 -26.41
CA HIS A 613 26.86 6.07 -25.88
C HIS A 613 27.08 4.99 -26.96
N LYS A 614 27.46 5.35 -28.18
CA LYS A 614 27.69 4.35 -29.26
C LYS A 614 28.66 3.25 -28.79
N GLY A 615 28.27 2.00 -29.01
CA GLY A 615 29.00 0.80 -28.60
C GLY A 615 28.66 0.27 -27.21
N MET A 616 27.67 0.84 -26.52
CA MET A 616 27.26 0.44 -25.16
C MET A 616 25.73 0.26 -25.07
N PRO A 617 25.22 -0.77 -24.37
CA PRO A 617 23.79 -0.86 -24.09
C PRO A 617 23.31 0.28 -23.19
N ILE A 618 22.08 0.76 -23.40
CA ILE A 618 21.47 1.77 -22.52
C ILE A 618 20.08 1.33 -22.07
N PHE A 619 19.82 1.48 -20.78
CA PHE A 619 18.51 1.36 -20.17
C PHE A 619 17.99 2.74 -19.76
N VAL A 620 16.72 3.00 -20.06
CA VAL A 620 15.95 4.01 -19.32
C VAL A 620 15.37 3.30 -18.09
N ALA A 621 16.04 3.45 -16.95
CA ALA A 621 15.71 2.78 -15.69
C ALA A 621 14.54 3.44 -14.95
N GLU A 622 14.17 4.66 -15.31
CA GLU A 622 12.93 5.31 -14.90
C GLU A 622 12.42 6.24 -16.00
N PHE A 623 11.11 6.16 -16.26
CA PHE A 623 10.34 7.13 -17.03
C PHE A 623 8.87 7.04 -16.57
N GLY A 624 8.09 8.09 -16.77
CA GLY A 624 6.65 8.06 -16.48
C GLY A 624 6.06 9.44 -16.21
N VAL A 625 4.73 9.52 -16.18
CA VAL A 625 3.97 10.68 -15.66
C VAL A 625 2.93 10.22 -14.62
N PRO A 626 2.56 11.06 -13.63
CA PRO A 626 1.59 10.66 -12.61
C PRO A 626 0.14 10.98 -12.98
N SER A 627 -0.82 10.17 -12.51
CA SER A 627 -2.28 10.38 -12.68
C SER A 627 -2.90 11.22 -11.53
N SER A 628 -2.20 12.28 -11.11
CA SER A 628 -2.52 13.08 -9.92
C SER A 628 -3.47 14.24 -10.18
N ARG A 629 -4.13 14.72 -9.11
CA ARG A 629 -4.92 15.96 -9.12
C ARG A 629 -4.04 17.21 -9.01
N GLY A 630 -2.89 17.12 -8.35
CA GLY A 630 -1.87 18.16 -8.34
C GLY A 630 -0.90 18.05 -9.51
N ILE A 631 -0.11 19.10 -9.71
CA ILE A 631 0.90 19.25 -10.75
C ILE A 631 2.10 19.97 -10.14
N THR A 632 3.31 19.52 -10.47
CA THR A 632 4.57 20.15 -10.02
C THR A 632 5.29 20.87 -11.13
N HIS A 633 5.22 20.37 -12.35
CA HIS A 633 5.97 20.93 -13.47
C HIS A 633 5.24 20.73 -14.79
N TYR A 634 5.27 21.72 -15.68
CA TYR A 634 4.85 21.49 -17.06
C TYR A 634 5.91 20.67 -17.80
N GLY A 635 5.48 19.81 -18.72
CA GLY A 635 6.38 18.99 -19.52
C GLY A 635 6.23 19.24 -21.01
N ALA A 636 7.19 18.72 -21.78
CA ALA A 636 7.13 18.77 -23.23
C ALA A 636 5.87 18.03 -23.75
N ASN A 637 5.22 18.58 -24.79
CA ASN A 637 4.03 17.98 -25.41
C ASN A 637 2.88 17.66 -24.43
N GLY A 638 2.80 18.38 -23.30
CA GLY A 638 1.76 18.16 -22.29
C GLY A 638 2.03 16.97 -21.36
N MET A 639 3.20 16.32 -21.43
CA MET A 639 3.63 15.28 -20.49
C MET A 639 4.07 15.90 -19.16
N ASN A 640 3.13 16.57 -18.50
CA ASN A 640 3.36 17.29 -17.25
C ASN A 640 3.65 16.32 -16.09
N GLN A 641 4.31 16.82 -15.05
CA GLN A 641 4.46 16.11 -13.79
C GLN A 641 3.17 16.24 -12.95
N GLY A 642 2.08 15.66 -13.47
CA GLY A 642 0.75 15.63 -12.85
C GLY A 642 -0.36 16.28 -13.68
N MET A 643 -1.56 16.27 -13.11
CA MET A 643 -2.81 16.71 -13.77
C MET A 643 -3.20 15.87 -14.99
N HIS A 644 -3.03 14.55 -14.90
CA HIS A 644 -3.47 13.58 -15.90
C HIS A 644 -4.53 12.64 -15.34
N THR A 645 -5.51 12.28 -16.17
CA THR A 645 -6.37 11.13 -15.91
C THR A 645 -5.57 9.82 -15.98
N GLU A 646 -6.09 8.74 -15.41
CA GLU A 646 -5.46 7.41 -15.52
C GLU A 646 -5.27 6.96 -16.98
N SER A 647 -6.22 7.31 -17.86
CA SER A 647 -6.09 7.00 -19.28
C SER A 647 -5.03 7.84 -19.98
N GLU A 648 -4.90 9.12 -19.62
CA GLU A 648 -3.87 10.01 -20.17
C GLU A 648 -2.47 9.57 -19.74
N GLN A 649 -2.30 9.21 -18.46
CA GLN A 649 -1.07 8.60 -17.95
C GLN A 649 -0.67 7.39 -18.81
N GLY A 650 -1.56 6.40 -18.95
CA GLY A 650 -1.25 5.18 -19.70
C GLY A 650 -0.90 5.43 -21.16
N GLN A 651 -1.54 6.42 -21.81
CA GLN A 651 -1.24 6.78 -23.20
C GLN A 651 0.12 7.47 -23.33
N MET A 652 0.44 8.41 -22.45
CA MET A 652 1.72 9.11 -22.45
C MET A 652 2.89 8.16 -22.15
N ASP A 653 2.73 7.29 -21.16
CA ASP A 653 3.73 6.28 -20.80
C ASP A 653 3.93 5.26 -21.94
N ALA A 654 2.87 4.85 -22.63
CA ALA A 654 2.99 3.99 -23.81
C ALA A 654 3.70 4.68 -25.00
N ASP A 655 3.54 5.99 -25.15
CA ASP A 655 4.23 6.77 -26.17
C ASP A 655 5.71 7.02 -25.82
N MET A 656 6.04 7.19 -24.53
CA MET A 656 7.44 7.21 -24.05
C MET A 656 8.12 5.86 -24.23
N LEU A 657 7.48 4.75 -23.85
CA LEU A 657 7.97 3.38 -24.09
C LEU A 657 8.32 3.16 -25.57
N ARG A 658 7.45 3.63 -26.47
CA ARG A 658 7.69 3.57 -27.92
C ARG A 658 8.88 4.43 -28.33
N SER A 659 9.00 5.65 -27.80
CA SER A 659 10.12 6.55 -28.10
C SER A 659 11.45 5.95 -27.66
N ILE A 660 11.52 5.33 -26.48
CA ILE A 660 12.71 4.65 -25.96
C ILE A 660 13.12 3.50 -26.89
N TYR A 661 12.17 2.64 -27.27
CA TYR A 661 12.43 1.56 -28.22
C TYR A 661 12.85 2.09 -29.60
N ASP A 662 12.19 3.13 -30.10
CA ASP A 662 12.46 3.73 -31.41
C ASP A 662 13.83 4.41 -31.47
N GLU A 663 14.36 4.93 -30.36
CA GLU A 663 15.69 5.53 -30.30
C GLU A 663 16.81 4.50 -30.02
N GLY A 664 16.50 3.19 -29.99
CA GLY A 664 17.52 2.12 -29.95
C GLY A 664 18.10 1.85 -28.56
N TYR A 665 17.25 1.87 -27.54
CA TYR A 665 17.58 1.47 -26.17
C TYR A 665 17.24 -0.01 -25.95
N ASP A 666 17.90 -0.64 -24.98
CA ASP A 666 17.73 -2.07 -24.66
C ASP A 666 16.63 -2.32 -23.64
N GLY A 667 16.28 -1.31 -22.83
CA GLY A 667 15.26 -1.45 -21.80
C GLY A 667 14.59 -0.15 -21.43
N ALA A 668 13.34 -0.28 -21.00
CA ALA A 668 12.50 0.81 -20.51
C ALA A 668 11.77 0.33 -19.26
N ILE A 669 12.07 0.95 -18.12
CA ILE A 669 11.55 0.57 -16.82
C ILE A 669 10.62 1.67 -16.32
N LEU A 670 9.31 1.40 -16.30
CA LEU A 670 8.29 2.38 -15.93
C LEU A 670 8.36 2.71 -14.43
N PHE A 671 8.20 3.99 -14.09
CA PHE A 671 7.99 4.45 -12.73
C PHE A 671 6.48 4.75 -12.55
N ALA A 672 5.69 3.96 -11.81
CA ALA A 672 6.05 2.79 -10.99
C ALA A 672 4.90 1.75 -10.86
N TRP A 673 5.12 0.67 -10.11
CA TRP A 673 4.12 -0.39 -9.91
C TRP A 673 2.85 0.09 -9.20
N GLN A 674 2.98 0.80 -8.08
CA GLN A 674 1.86 1.19 -7.21
C GLN A 674 2.02 2.61 -6.66
N ASP A 675 0.91 3.23 -6.27
CA ASP A 675 0.85 4.57 -5.67
C ASP A 675 1.43 4.57 -4.23
N GLU A 676 2.37 5.46 -3.92
CA GLU A 676 3.07 5.49 -2.62
C GLU A 676 2.80 6.76 -1.83
N TRP A 677 2.02 6.67 -0.75
CA TRP A 677 1.49 7.83 -0.01
C TRP A 677 2.53 8.62 0.80
N PHE A 678 3.72 8.06 1.07
CA PHE A 678 4.76 8.78 1.82
C PHE A 678 5.52 9.82 0.96
N LYS A 679 5.39 9.73 -0.36
CA LYS A 679 6.15 10.55 -1.30
C LYS A 679 5.75 12.02 -1.20
N TYR A 680 6.63 12.90 -1.66
CA TYR A 680 6.43 14.34 -1.57
C TYR A 680 7.01 15.06 -2.79
N THR A 681 6.55 16.29 -3.01
CA THR A 681 7.10 17.21 -4.01
C THR A 681 7.35 18.58 -3.38
N TRP A 682 8.29 19.35 -3.93
CA TRP A 682 8.74 20.62 -3.34
C TRP A 682 7.63 21.67 -3.19
N ASN A 683 6.59 21.65 -4.04
CA ASN A 683 5.53 22.66 -4.03
C ASN A 683 4.34 22.31 -3.12
N THR A 684 4.34 21.11 -2.52
CA THR A 684 3.40 20.70 -1.45
C THR A 684 4.10 20.37 -0.14
N LEU A 685 5.43 20.22 -0.14
CA LEU A 685 6.28 19.87 1.01
C LEU A 685 5.91 20.61 2.31
N ASP A 686 5.87 21.94 2.24
CA ASP A 686 5.62 22.82 3.39
C ASP A 686 4.14 22.84 3.81
N LEU A 687 3.28 22.14 3.08
CA LEU A 687 1.84 21.99 3.33
C LEU A 687 1.51 20.61 3.93
N GLU A 688 2.50 19.76 4.18
CA GLU A 688 2.32 18.39 4.72
C GLU A 688 3.06 18.24 6.04
N LEU A 689 2.47 18.79 7.09
CA LEU A 689 3.02 18.86 8.43
C LEU A 689 2.02 18.28 9.46
N PRO A 690 2.50 17.48 10.42
CA PRO A 690 3.90 17.22 10.71
C PRO A 690 4.50 16.12 9.80
N TRP A 691 5.80 16.21 9.53
CA TRP A 691 6.48 15.45 8.47
C TRP A 691 6.42 13.93 8.66
N GLU A 692 6.40 13.49 9.91
CA GLU A 692 6.35 12.10 10.33
C GLU A 692 4.99 11.42 10.11
N ARG A 693 3.94 12.18 9.74
CA ARG A 693 2.59 11.64 9.51
C ARG A 693 2.15 11.65 8.05
N ARG A 694 3.01 12.03 7.12
CA ARG A 694 2.66 12.12 5.68
C ARG A 694 2.22 10.79 5.07
N ALA A 695 2.75 9.67 5.54
CA ALA A 695 2.32 8.34 5.08
C ALA A 695 0.92 7.93 5.59
N MET A 696 0.31 8.68 6.53
CA MET A 696 -0.93 8.30 7.21
C MET A 696 -2.20 8.71 6.46
N TRP A 697 -2.09 9.45 5.37
CA TRP A 697 -3.20 9.91 4.56
C TRP A 697 -2.74 10.08 3.12
N ARG A 698 -3.66 10.20 2.17
CA ARG A 698 -3.31 10.32 0.75
C ARG A 698 -3.50 11.75 0.29
N ASN A 699 -2.42 12.43 -0.09
CA ASN A 699 -2.52 13.76 -0.64
C ASN A 699 -2.62 13.73 -2.16
N ARG A 700 -3.83 13.99 -2.66
CA ARG A 700 -4.10 14.03 -4.11
C ARG A 700 -3.43 15.19 -4.83
N LEU A 701 -2.94 16.19 -4.10
CA LEU A 701 -2.21 17.33 -4.65
C LEU A 701 -0.70 17.08 -4.74
N THR A 702 -0.17 16.08 -4.04
CA THR A 702 1.21 15.63 -4.20
C THR A 702 1.28 14.65 -5.36
N ASN A 703 1.84 15.09 -6.50
CA ASN A 703 1.86 14.26 -7.71
C ASN A 703 2.69 12.96 -7.54
N GLU A 704 3.74 13.01 -6.72
CA GLU A 704 4.66 11.89 -6.51
C GLU A 704 3.98 10.66 -5.90
N GLU A 705 2.89 10.83 -5.16
CA GLU A 705 2.12 9.71 -4.61
C GLU A 705 1.34 8.90 -5.66
N ASN A 706 1.29 9.35 -6.92
CA ASN A 706 0.28 8.91 -7.89
C ASN A 706 0.86 8.36 -9.22
N PHE A 707 2.10 7.87 -9.21
CA PHE A 707 2.77 7.28 -10.38
C PHE A 707 2.38 5.82 -10.67
N GLY A 708 1.82 5.10 -9.69
CA GLY A 708 1.55 3.68 -9.80
C GLY A 708 0.61 3.34 -10.96
N VAL A 709 0.76 2.15 -11.55
CA VAL A 709 -0.27 1.54 -12.42
C VAL A 709 -1.34 0.80 -11.61
N ILE A 710 -1.02 0.49 -10.35
CA ILE A 710 -1.96 0.08 -9.33
C ILE A 710 -2.27 1.29 -8.44
N ALA A 711 -3.55 1.67 -8.40
CA ALA A 711 -4.04 2.67 -7.45
C ALA A 711 -4.10 2.05 -6.06
N VAL A 712 -3.60 2.79 -5.08
CA VAL A 712 -3.84 2.50 -3.67
C VAL A 712 -4.86 3.52 -3.17
N GLU A 713 -6.11 3.08 -3.12
CA GLU A 713 -7.29 3.89 -2.83
C GLU A 713 -7.56 3.93 -1.33
N ALA A 714 -8.09 5.06 -0.85
CA ALA A 714 -8.54 5.22 0.53
C ALA A 714 -9.79 4.38 0.82
N GLY A 715 -9.99 4.02 2.09
CA GLY A 715 -11.08 3.14 2.55
C GLY A 715 -10.75 1.66 2.51
N ASN A 716 -11.56 0.86 3.21
CA ASN A 716 -11.25 -0.56 3.46
C ASN A 716 -11.48 -1.46 2.25
N SER A 717 -12.34 -1.04 1.31
CA SER A 717 -12.60 -1.81 0.09
C SER A 717 -13.35 -1.00 -0.96
N ASP A 718 -13.32 -1.41 -2.22
CA ASP A 718 -14.10 -0.77 -3.29
C ASP A 718 -15.61 -0.67 -2.98
N LYS A 719 -16.14 -1.51 -2.08
CA LYS A 719 -17.56 -1.49 -1.67
C LYS A 719 -17.91 -0.33 -0.74
N ASP A 720 -16.92 0.26 -0.06
CA ASP A 720 -17.09 1.41 0.83
C ASP A 720 -16.60 2.73 0.23
N THR A 721 -15.98 2.69 -0.96
CA THR A 721 -15.58 3.87 -1.72
C THR A 721 -16.81 4.63 -2.24
N ILE A 722 -16.85 5.93 -1.97
CA ILE A 722 -17.85 6.82 -2.57
C ILE A 722 -17.45 7.08 -4.03
N LYS A 723 -18.37 6.80 -4.95
CA LYS A 723 -18.20 7.01 -6.40
C LYS A 723 -19.17 8.10 -6.85
N LEU A 724 -18.65 9.18 -7.41
CA LEU A 724 -19.45 10.25 -7.99
C LEU A 724 -20.11 9.71 -9.27
N ASP A 725 -21.34 9.23 -9.21
CA ASP A 725 -22.05 8.63 -10.34
C ASP A 725 -23.57 8.87 -10.31
N GLY A 726 -24.08 9.55 -9.28
CA GLY A 726 -25.49 9.84 -9.04
C GLY A 726 -26.26 8.71 -8.36
N ASN A 727 -25.62 7.57 -8.11
CA ASN A 727 -26.13 6.48 -7.30
C ASN A 727 -25.84 6.78 -5.82
N THR A 728 -26.68 6.27 -4.91
CA THR A 728 -26.51 6.52 -3.47
C THR A 728 -26.28 5.25 -2.67
N ILE A 729 -26.14 4.09 -3.34
CA ILE A 729 -26.00 2.79 -2.65
C ILE A 729 -24.71 2.72 -1.84
N ASP A 730 -23.63 3.27 -2.38
CA ASP A 730 -22.34 3.48 -1.71
C ASP A 730 -22.47 4.42 -0.50
N TRP A 731 -23.17 5.55 -0.64
CA TRP A 731 -23.49 6.45 0.47
C TRP A 731 -24.28 5.73 1.58
N GLU A 732 -25.21 4.83 1.26
CA GLU A 732 -25.93 4.05 2.27
C GLU A 732 -25.03 3.08 3.04
N LYS A 733 -23.95 2.58 2.42
CA LYS A 733 -22.97 1.68 3.05
C LYS A 733 -21.87 2.42 3.82
N ARG A 734 -21.45 3.59 3.34
CA ARG A 734 -20.36 4.37 3.94
C ARG A 734 -20.66 4.70 5.40
N GLN A 735 -19.64 4.51 6.25
CA GLN A 735 -19.57 4.98 7.62
C GLN A 735 -18.15 5.49 7.92
N PRO A 736 -18.01 6.51 8.78
CA PRO A 736 -19.09 7.31 9.38
C PRO A 736 -19.71 8.27 8.36
N LYS A 737 -21.01 8.54 8.48
CA LYS A 737 -21.68 9.63 7.74
C LYS A 737 -22.67 10.37 8.62
N VAL A 738 -22.84 11.66 8.37
CA VAL A 738 -23.78 12.51 9.10
C VAL A 738 -24.69 13.23 8.11
N LYS A 739 -25.97 13.35 8.46
CA LYS A 739 -27.00 13.95 7.61
C LYS A 739 -27.63 15.17 8.28
N GLN A 740 -27.64 16.30 7.59
CA GLN A 740 -28.38 17.51 7.95
C GLN A 740 -29.53 17.74 6.97
N SER A 741 -30.72 18.02 7.48
CA SER A 741 -31.91 18.28 6.64
C SER A 741 -32.16 19.77 6.52
N TYR A 742 -32.31 20.25 5.30
CA TYR A 742 -32.68 21.63 4.98
C TYR A 742 -34.07 21.68 4.35
N ALA A 743 -34.60 22.89 4.13
CA ALA A 743 -35.95 23.10 3.62
C ALA A 743 -36.21 22.39 2.28
N ASN A 744 -35.24 22.45 1.35
CA ASN A 744 -35.42 21.97 -0.04
C ASN A 744 -34.50 20.81 -0.43
N PHE A 745 -33.52 20.47 0.41
CA PHE A 745 -32.56 19.41 0.17
C PHE A 745 -32.07 18.80 1.48
N ASP A 746 -31.44 17.65 1.40
CA ASP A 746 -30.67 17.07 2.50
C ASP A 746 -29.18 17.10 2.14
N LEU A 747 -28.33 17.43 3.11
CA LEU A 747 -26.87 17.33 3.01
C LEU A 747 -26.41 16.09 3.78
N THR A 748 -25.59 15.25 3.16
CA THR A 748 -24.91 14.13 3.83
C THR A 748 -23.41 14.30 3.65
N VAL A 749 -22.65 14.14 4.73
CA VAL A 749 -21.21 14.36 4.77
C VAL A 749 -20.53 13.11 5.30
N SER A 750 -19.43 12.73 4.66
CA SER A 750 -18.55 11.63 5.06
C SER A 750 -17.10 11.99 4.69
N HIS A 751 -16.15 11.13 5.03
CA HIS A 751 -14.76 11.27 4.66
C HIS A 751 -14.11 9.91 4.44
N ASP A 752 -12.94 9.94 3.80
CA ASP A 752 -11.93 8.88 3.81
C ASP A 752 -10.54 9.49 4.05
N GLU A 753 -9.50 8.67 3.94
CA GLU A 753 -8.11 9.05 4.14
C GLU A 753 -7.57 10.04 3.08
N ALA A 754 -8.34 10.38 2.05
CA ALA A 754 -7.95 11.26 0.95
C ALA A 754 -8.88 12.49 0.77
N TYR A 755 -10.17 12.36 1.10
CA TYR A 755 -11.20 13.36 0.78
C TYR A 755 -12.22 13.56 1.90
N LEU A 756 -12.76 14.79 1.95
CA LEU A 756 -14.08 15.08 2.50
C LEU A 756 -15.14 14.94 1.39
N TYR A 757 -16.22 14.22 1.65
CA TYR A 757 -17.33 14.02 0.71
C TYR A 757 -18.61 14.74 1.16
N MET A 758 -19.34 15.32 0.22
CA MET A 758 -20.67 15.90 0.42
C MET A 758 -21.66 15.40 -0.64
N MET A 759 -22.84 14.97 -0.21
CA MET A 759 -23.98 14.69 -1.08
C MET A 759 -25.13 15.65 -0.77
N LEU A 760 -25.56 16.43 -1.75
CA LEU A 760 -26.76 17.25 -1.70
C LEU A 760 -27.88 16.55 -2.47
N ARG A 761 -28.95 16.17 -1.76
CA ARG A 761 -30.12 15.52 -2.34
C ARG A 761 -31.34 16.42 -2.30
N LYS A 762 -31.82 16.90 -3.45
CA LYS A 762 -33.06 17.67 -3.57
C LYS A 762 -34.27 16.88 -3.09
N ARG A 763 -35.21 17.57 -2.42
CA ARG A 763 -36.53 17.01 -2.06
C ARG A 763 -37.42 16.94 -3.31
N GLU A 764 -37.43 18.02 -4.09
CA GLU A 764 -38.20 18.17 -5.32
C GLU A 764 -37.35 18.75 -6.45
N GLY A 765 -37.70 18.39 -7.69
CA GLY A 765 -36.93 18.76 -8.88
C GLY A 765 -35.57 18.07 -8.99
N ASP A 766 -34.93 18.26 -10.13
CA ASP A 766 -33.57 17.79 -10.41
C ASP A 766 -32.58 18.97 -10.27
N TRP A 767 -31.30 18.65 -10.12
CA TRP A 767 -30.22 19.64 -10.20
C TRP A 767 -30.00 20.07 -11.65
N ASP A 768 -29.98 21.38 -11.89
CA ASP A 768 -29.63 21.99 -13.17
C ASP A 768 -28.73 23.20 -12.88
N LEU A 769 -27.42 23.05 -13.02
CA LEU A 769 -26.46 24.12 -12.75
C LEU A 769 -26.50 25.28 -13.78
N ALA A 770 -27.37 25.23 -14.77
CA ALA A 770 -27.71 26.42 -15.56
C ALA A 770 -28.74 27.32 -14.86
N GLN A 771 -29.46 26.80 -13.85
CA GLN A 771 -30.53 27.49 -13.12
C GLN A 771 -30.31 27.52 -11.60
N ASP A 772 -29.57 26.55 -11.08
CA ASP A 772 -29.19 26.43 -9.68
C ASP A 772 -27.79 27.02 -9.47
N ASN A 773 -27.68 27.97 -8.54
CA ASN A 773 -26.40 28.42 -8.02
C ASN A 773 -26.23 27.86 -6.61
N ILE A 774 -25.04 27.34 -6.33
CA ILE A 774 -24.72 26.76 -5.03
C ILE A 774 -23.45 27.44 -4.52
N GLU A 775 -23.52 28.00 -3.32
CA GLU A 775 -22.38 28.57 -2.62
C GLU A 775 -22.26 27.83 -1.29
N ILE A 776 -21.10 27.22 -1.00
CA ILE A 776 -20.87 26.51 0.26
C ILE A 776 -19.69 27.17 0.95
N GLY A 777 -19.98 27.82 2.07
CA GLY A 777 -18.95 28.36 2.96
C GLY A 777 -18.38 27.25 3.84
N LEU A 778 -17.06 27.23 3.97
CA LEU A 778 -16.32 26.21 4.73
C LEU A 778 -15.30 26.88 5.66
N ASP A 779 -15.26 26.43 6.92
CA ASP A 779 -14.20 26.79 7.87
C ASP A 779 -13.67 25.56 8.63
N THR A 780 -12.39 25.66 8.95
CA THR A 780 -11.57 24.67 9.67
C THR A 780 -10.94 25.27 10.92
N LEU A 781 -10.73 26.59 10.97
CA LEU A 781 -10.33 27.34 12.16
C LEU A 781 -11.29 28.49 12.46
N LYS A 782 -11.13 29.09 13.63
CA LYS A 782 -11.80 30.35 13.98
C LYS A 782 -11.08 31.50 13.27
N GLY A 783 -11.81 32.26 12.46
CA GLY A 783 -11.29 33.40 11.70
C GLY A 783 -12.17 33.67 10.47
N GLY A 784 -11.59 34.25 9.43
CA GLY A 784 -12.19 34.31 8.11
C GLY A 784 -13.16 35.48 7.92
N SER A 785 -14.00 35.40 6.89
CA SER A 785 -15.00 36.44 6.60
C SER A 785 -16.41 35.90 6.53
N GLN A 786 -17.37 36.67 7.06
CA GLN A 786 -18.80 36.38 6.91
C GLN A 786 -19.34 36.81 5.54
N ILE A 787 -18.52 37.47 4.70
CA ILE A 787 -18.89 37.89 3.35
C ILE A 787 -17.84 37.41 2.36
N ALA A 788 -18.21 37.26 1.09
CA ALA A 788 -17.28 36.92 0.03
C ALA A 788 -17.55 37.78 -1.21
N ASP A 789 -16.50 38.38 -1.77
CA ASP A 789 -16.57 39.14 -3.04
C ASP A 789 -17.05 38.28 -4.21
N ARG A 790 -16.78 36.97 -4.15
CA ARG A 790 -17.26 35.96 -5.10
C ARG A 790 -18.73 35.58 -4.92
N ALA A 791 -19.32 35.80 -3.74
CA ALA A 791 -20.74 35.54 -3.43
C ALA A 791 -21.44 36.83 -2.95
N PRO A 792 -21.60 37.84 -3.83
CA PRO A 792 -22.10 39.15 -3.43
C PRO A 792 -23.55 39.08 -2.93
N GLY A 793 -23.81 39.73 -1.81
CA GLY A 793 -25.14 39.79 -1.20
C GLY A 793 -25.46 38.63 -0.26
N MET A 794 -24.58 37.63 -0.15
CA MET A 794 -24.66 36.56 0.85
C MET A 794 -23.91 36.94 2.12
N THR A 795 -24.39 36.47 3.27
CA THR A 795 -23.72 36.64 4.57
C THR A 795 -23.79 35.32 5.32
N PHE A 796 -22.63 34.77 5.61
CA PHE A 796 -22.44 33.53 6.35
C PHE A 796 -22.58 33.78 7.85
N SER A 797 -23.07 32.78 8.59
CA SER A 797 -23.24 32.85 10.03
C SER A 797 -21.90 32.99 10.79
N ASN A 798 -20.83 32.42 10.24
CA ASN A 798 -19.47 32.46 10.76
C ASN A 798 -18.49 32.94 9.68
N GLY A 799 -17.27 33.29 10.09
CA GLY A 799 -16.23 33.61 9.13
C GLY A 799 -15.75 32.34 8.43
N ILE A 800 -15.71 32.37 7.10
CA ILE A 800 -15.30 31.23 6.27
C ILE A 800 -13.89 31.45 5.70
N GLU A 801 -13.16 30.35 5.55
CA GLU A 801 -11.83 30.28 4.94
C GLU A 801 -11.92 29.88 3.48
N PHE A 802 -12.91 29.05 3.13
CA PHE A 802 -13.09 28.59 1.77
C PHE A 802 -14.53 28.80 1.31
N LEU A 803 -14.66 29.07 0.01
CA LEU A 803 -15.94 29.20 -0.67
C LEU A 803 -15.95 28.26 -1.87
N LEU A 804 -16.74 27.20 -1.81
CA LEU A 804 -17.08 26.41 -2.99
C LEU A 804 -18.24 27.09 -3.72
N SER A 805 -17.94 27.70 -4.86
CA SER A 805 -18.91 28.36 -5.72
C SER A 805 -19.19 27.48 -6.93
N MET A 806 -20.45 27.07 -7.13
CA MET A 806 -20.89 26.24 -8.24
C MET A 806 -21.94 27.01 -9.07
N ARG A 807 -21.52 27.53 -10.23
CA ARG A 807 -22.37 28.36 -11.12
C ARG A 807 -22.29 27.87 -12.56
N GLY A 808 -22.56 26.59 -12.75
CA GLY A 808 -22.43 25.90 -14.04
C GLY A 808 -21.18 25.03 -14.14
N ALA A 809 -21.21 24.08 -15.08
CA ALA A 809 -20.19 23.03 -15.20
C ALA A 809 -18.74 23.54 -15.34
N ASN A 810 -18.55 24.66 -16.04
CA ASN A 810 -17.25 25.26 -16.33
C ASN A 810 -16.91 26.44 -15.40
N ASN A 811 -17.71 26.67 -14.36
CA ASN A 811 -17.56 27.78 -13.43
C ASN A 811 -17.87 27.27 -12.02
N THR A 812 -17.16 26.21 -11.65
CA THR A 812 -17.16 25.62 -10.31
C THR A 812 -15.76 25.73 -9.72
N HIS A 813 -15.61 26.46 -8.62
CA HIS A 813 -14.32 26.76 -8.03
C HIS A 813 -14.40 26.69 -6.51
N LEU A 814 -13.37 26.12 -5.89
CA LEU A 814 -13.07 26.32 -4.48
C LEU A 814 -12.08 27.49 -4.35
N PHE A 815 -12.55 28.58 -3.79
CA PHE A 815 -11.74 29.75 -3.49
C PHE A 815 -11.27 29.73 -2.03
N VAL A 816 -10.15 30.40 -1.76
CA VAL A 816 -9.56 30.56 -0.42
C VAL A 816 -9.56 32.04 -0.01
N ASN A 817 -9.85 32.32 1.25
CA ASN A 817 -9.76 33.65 1.84
C ASN A 817 -8.30 34.16 1.72
N SER A 818 -8.13 35.40 1.26
CA SER A 818 -6.80 35.96 0.97
C SER A 818 -5.85 35.92 2.16
N ALA A 819 -6.34 36.02 3.40
CA ALA A 819 -5.50 36.01 4.60
C ALA A 819 -5.09 34.59 5.03
N TYR A 820 -5.73 33.57 4.46
CA TYR A 820 -5.44 32.15 4.67
C TYR A 820 -4.65 31.53 3.51
N ASP A 821 -4.52 32.23 2.39
CA ASP A 821 -3.87 31.74 1.17
C ASP A 821 -2.34 31.63 1.33
N GLN A 822 -1.84 30.40 1.26
CA GLN A 822 -0.40 30.11 1.33
C GLN A 822 0.36 30.69 0.13
N HIS A 823 -0.26 30.73 -1.05
CA HIS A 823 0.42 31.04 -2.31
C HIS A 823 0.81 32.52 -2.41
N THR A 824 -0.15 33.43 -2.19
CA THR A 824 0.11 34.87 -2.17
C THR A 824 0.90 35.31 -0.93
N TRP A 825 0.80 34.59 0.19
CA TRP A 825 1.67 34.80 1.33
C TRP A 825 3.13 34.50 0.97
N LEU A 826 3.41 33.30 0.47
CA LEU A 826 4.79 32.88 0.21
C LEU A 826 5.38 33.62 -0.98
N TYR A 827 4.76 33.52 -2.15
CA TYR A 827 5.35 34.01 -3.40
C TYR A 827 5.09 35.50 -3.64
N GLY A 828 3.99 36.04 -3.13
CA GLY A 828 3.69 37.47 -3.21
C GLY A 828 4.36 38.26 -2.10
N HIS A 829 3.98 38.00 -0.84
CA HIS A 829 4.38 38.82 0.30
C HIS A 829 5.81 38.54 0.78
N ILE A 830 6.18 37.28 0.98
CA ILE A 830 7.49 36.91 1.55
C ILE A 830 8.60 36.96 0.50
N LYS A 831 8.37 36.41 -0.70
CA LYS A 831 9.40 36.29 -1.76
C LYS A 831 9.37 37.43 -2.78
N ASN A 832 8.31 38.23 -2.85
CA ASN A 832 8.16 39.32 -3.82
C ASN A 832 8.35 38.86 -5.29
N MET A 833 7.84 37.67 -5.61
CA MET A 833 7.88 37.05 -6.94
C MET A 833 6.58 37.28 -7.72
N LEU A 834 5.48 37.53 -7.02
CA LEU A 834 4.17 37.81 -7.61
C LEU A 834 3.61 39.14 -7.09
N PRO A 835 2.73 39.82 -7.86
CA PRO A 835 1.99 40.97 -7.36
C PRO A 835 1.23 40.63 -6.07
N TRP A 836 1.34 41.48 -5.06
CA TRP A 836 0.69 41.32 -3.77
C TRP A 836 -0.12 42.57 -3.40
N ASP A 837 -1.33 42.37 -2.87
CA ASP A 837 -2.20 43.44 -2.39
C ASP A 837 -2.13 43.51 -0.85
N THR A 838 -1.89 44.70 -0.31
CA THR A 838 -1.78 44.94 1.14
C THR A 838 -3.07 44.67 1.91
N ARG A 839 -4.19 44.43 1.21
CA ARG A 839 -5.47 44.02 1.82
C ARG A 839 -5.56 42.52 2.06
N TYR A 840 -4.67 41.72 1.46
CA TYR A 840 -4.74 40.27 1.54
C TYR A 840 -4.53 39.74 2.95
N ASP A 841 -3.84 40.47 3.83
CA ASP A 841 -3.66 40.10 5.24
C ASP A 841 -4.89 40.36 6.14
N GLN A 842 -5.98 40.90 5.59
CA GLN A 842 -7.21 41.21 6.32
C GLN A 842 -8.32 40.21 5.99
N ASP A 843 -8.41 39.16 6.80
CA ASP A 843 -9.38 38.06 6.66
C ASP A 843 -10.83 38.53 6.50
N THR A 844 -11.27 39.48 7.32
CA THR A 844 -12.66 39.97 7.37
C THR A 844 -13.11 40.77 6.15
N LEU A 845 -12.20 41.19 5.25
CA LEU A 845 -12.58 41.93 4.03
C LEU A 845 -13.34 41.06 3.02
N GLY A 846 -13.30 39.73 3.16
CA GLY A 846 -14.04 38.82 2.29
C GLY A 846 -13.48 38.74 0.88
N LEU A 847 -12.16 38.86 0.72
CA LEU A 847 -11.48 38.69 -0.56
C LEU A 847 -11.16 37.20 -0.75
N PHE A 848 -11.74 36.57 -1.77
CA PHE A 848 -11.53 35.16 -2.07
C PHE A 848 -10.74 34.99 -3.38
N LEU A 849 -9.60 34.31 -3.25
CA LEU A 849 -8.61 34.08 -4.30
C LEU A 849 -8.72 32.66 -4.86
N PRO A 850 -8.36 32.44 -6.13
CA PRO A 850 -8.18 31.09 -6.66
C PRO A 850 -7.09 30.33 -5.88
N TRP A 851 -7.35 29.08 -5.52
CA TRP A 851 -6.37 28.22 -4.86
C TRP A 851 -5.33 27.74 -5.88
N LYS A 852 -4.04 28.03 -5.65
CA LYS A 852 -2.95 27.77 -6.62
C LYS A 852 -1.75 27.02 -6.03
N LEU A 853 -1.09 26.25 -6.90
CA LEU A 853 0.27 25.74 -6.70
C LEU A 853 1.25 26.50 -7.58
N ALA A 854 2.47 26.72 -7.07
CA ALA A 854 3.60 27.15 -7.87
C ALA A 854 4.20 25.95 -8.62
N LEU A 855 4.57 26.14 -9.89
CA LEU A 855 5.14 25.09 -10.74
C LEU A 855 6.57 25.38 -11.16
N ASN A 856 6.90 26.65 -11.39
CA ASN A 856 8.26 27.08 -11.62
C ASN A 856 8.43 28.55 -11.23
N LYS A 857 9.63 28.94 -10.83
CA LYS A 857 9.98 30.32 -10.50
C LYS A 857 10.33 31.07 -11.78
N GLU A 858 10.40 32.41 -11.72
CA GLU A 858 10.96 33.17 -12.83
C GLU A 858 12.43 32.76 -13.05
N GLN A 859 12.76 32.43 -14.29
CA GLN A 859 14.07 31.90 -14.67
C GLN A 859 14.61 32.62 -15.91
N TYR A 860 15.91 32.89 -15.93
CA TYR A 860 16.58 33.48 -17.09
C TYR A 860 17.26 32.39 -17.92
N LEU A 861 16.88 32.29 -19.20
CA LEU A 861 17.42 31.32 -20.15
C LEU A 861 18.73 31.84 -20.79
N PRO A 862 19.90 31.21 -20.52
CA PRO A 862 21.20 31.80 -20.85
C PRO A 862 21.46 32.03 -22.34
N VAL A 863 21.09 31.08 -23.20
CA VAL A 863 21.36 31.14 -24.65
C VAL A 863 20.31 31.98 -25.37
N SER A 864 19.03 31.72 -25.09
CA SER A 864 17.93 32.42 -25.76
C SER A 864 17.76 33.87 -25.28
N LYS A 865 18.33 34.23 -24.11
CA LYS A 865 18.23 35.54 -23.45
C LYS A 865 16.79 35.97 -23.17
N LYS A 866 15.92 34.99 -22.95
CA LYS A 866 14.52 35.18 -22.58
C LYS A 866 14.37 34.91 -21.08
N THR A 867 13.39 35.56 -20.47
CA THR A 867 12.97 35.25 -19.11
C THR A 867 11.71 34.38 -19.21
N ALA A 868 11.78 33.15 -18.72
CA ALA A 868 10.61 32.33 -18.47
C ALA A 868 9.92 32.88 -17.21
N HIS A 869 8.62 33.16 -17.32
CA HIS A 869 7.85 33.75 -16.22
C HIS A 869 7.58 32.73 -15.12
N PHE A 870 7.23 33.22 -13.94
CA PHE A 870 6.70 32.37 -12.87
C PHE A 870 5.48 31.58 -13.37
N GLU A 871 5.49 30.28 -13.12
CA GLU A 871 4.42 29.36 -13.53
C GLU A 871 3.62 28.92 -12.30
N GLU A 872 2.30 28.99 -12.41
CA GLU A 872 1.35 28.60 -11.37
C GLU A 872 0.15 27.87 -11.99
N TYR A 873 -0.52 27.06 -11.19
CA TYR A 873 -1.72 26.32 -11.61
C TYR A 873 -2.84 26.45 -10.59
N GLU A 874 -4.03 26.81 -11.06
CA GLU A 874 -5.25 26.85 -10.23
C GLU A 874 -5.80 25.44 -10.02
N VAL A 875 -5.41 24.79 -8.93
CA VAL A 875 -5.97 23.47 -8.58
C VAL A 875 -7.34 23.60 -7.90
N GLY A 876 -7.78 24.79 -7.47
CA GLY A 876 -9.13 25.03 -6.94
C GLY A 876 -10.26 24.98 -7.97
N ALA A 877 -9.96 24.91 -9.27
CA ALA A 877 -10.98 24.74 -10.32
C ALA A 877 -11.54 23.30 -10.29
N MET A 878 -12.81 23.15 -9.93
CA MET A 878 -13.43 21.85 -9.62
C MET A 878 -13.97 21.18 -10.88
N LYS A 879 -13.55 19.95 -11.15
CA LYS A 879 -13.88 19.24 -12.39
C LYS A 879 -15.17 18.43 -12.27
N GLN A 880 -16.09 18.58 -13.22
CA GLN A 880 -17.24 17.69 -13.33
C GLN A 880 -16.82 16.33 -13.94
N GLY A 881 -17.32 15.22 -13.41
CA GLY A 881 -17.16 13.92 -14.04
C GLY A 881 -17.56 12.74 -13.16
N ILE A 882 -17.53 11.53 -13.71
CA ILE A 882 -17.88 10.30 -12.99
C ILE A 882 -16.62 9.64 -12.43
N THR A 883 -16.64 9.19 -11.18
CA THR A 883 -15.47 8.52 -10.55
C THR A 883 -15.65 7.02 -10.37
N ASP A 884 -16.71 6.42 -10.91
CA ASP A 884 -16.83 4.97 -11.01
C ASP A 884 -15.92 4.44 -12.14
N PRO A 885 -14.88 3.62 -11.84
CA PRO A 885 -13.96 3.09 -12.85
C PRO A 885 -14.62 2.20 -13.91
N GLU A 886 -15.79 1.63 -13.60
CA GLU A 886 -16.56 0.80 -14.54
C GLU A 886 -17.34 1.64 -15.56
N SER A 887 -17.44 2.96 -15.34
CA SER A 887 -18.11 3.87 -16.26
C SER A 887 -17.23 4.17 -17.49
N PRO A 888 -17.78 4.16 -18.71
CA PRO A 888 -17.06 4.63 -19.89
C PRO A 888 -16.76 6.14 -19.85
N ALA A 889 -17.39 6.88 -18.95
CA ALA A 889 -17.14 8.30 -18.70
C ALA A 889 -16.30 8.55 -17.43
N PHE A 890 -15.59 7.53 -16.94
CA PHE A 890 -14.71 7.64 -15.79
C PHE A 890 -13.67 8.75 -15.99
N ASN A 891 -13.51 9.57 -14.96
CA ASN A 891 -12.53 10.63 -14.89
C ASN A 891 -11.95 10.65 -13.46
N SER A 892 -10.72 10.17 -13.31
CA SER A 892 -10.02 10.12 -12.01
C SER A 892 -9.74 11.51 -11.41
N LEU A 893 -9.86 12.58 -12.20
CA LEU A 893 -9.69 13.97 -11.78
C LEU A 893 -11.01 14.66 -11.41
N ALA A 894 -12.16 14.00 -11.53
CA ALA A 894 -13.45 14.62 -11.21
C ALA A 894 -13.56 14.95 -9.71
N ASP A 895 -14.14 16.10 -9.39
CA ASP A 895 -14.37 16.57 -8.02
C ASP A 895 -15.86 16.61 -7.67
N TRP A 896 -16.75 16.64 -8.67
CA TRP A 896 -18.20 16.61 -8.44
C TRP A 896 -18.98 16.02 -9.61
N TYR A 897 -20.18 15.54 -9.33
CA TYR A 897 -21.14 15.05 -10.32
C TYR A 897 -22.58 15.35 -9.87
N ALA A 898 -23.49 15.54 -10.83
CA ALA A 898 -24.90 15.74 -10.55
C ALA A 898 -25.76 14.93 -11.52
N SER A 899 -26.74 14.19 -10.99
CA SER A 899 -27.69 13.38 -11.75
C SER A 899 -29.04 13.33 -11.03
N GLY A 900 -30.09 13.76 -11.72
CA GLY A 900 -31.43 13.87 -11.15
C GLY A 900 -31.41 14.71 -9.87
N LYS A 901 -31.87 14.14 -8.76
CA LYS A 901 -31.94 14.81 -7.46
C LYS A 901 -30.63 14.82 -6.68
N VAL A 902 -29.61 14.11 -7.13
CA VAL A 902 -28.39 13.84 -6.37
C VAL A 902 -27.25 14.65 -6.96
N MET A 903 -26.53 15.36 -6.10
CA MET A 903 -25.26 15.98 -6.41
C MET A 903 -24.24 15.51 -5.39
N GLU A 904 -23.09 15.10 -5.87
CA GLU A 904 -22.00 14.54 -5.07
C GLU A 904 -20.74 15.33 -5.33
N ILE A 905 -20.00 15.59 -4.27
CA ILE A 905 -18.79 16.42 -4.26
C ILE A 905 -17.76 15.68 -3.41
N ARG A 906 -16.51 15.64 -3.86
CA ARG A 906 -15.35 15.22 -3.07
C ARG A 906 -14.30 16.33 -3.10
N ILE A 907 -13.68 16.61 -1.96
CA ILE A 907 -12.69 17.66 -1.81
C ILE A 907 -11.43 17.05 -1.18
N PRO A 908 -10.28 17.05 -1.88
CA PRO A 908 -9.00 16.67 -1.27
C PRO A 908 -8.73 17.46 0.01
N TRP A 909 -8.28 16.79 1.07
CA TRP A 909 -8.08 17.41 2.38
C TRP A 909 -7.21 18.68 2.35
N MET A 910 -6.12 18.67 1.57
CA MET A 910 -5.23 19.84 1.43
C MET A 910 -5.92 21.08 0.84
N LEU A 911 -6.94 20.93 0.01
CA LEU A 911 -7.71 22.07 -0.50
C LEU A 911 -8.51 22.78 0.60
N LEU A 912 -8.75 22.11 1.73
CA LEU A 912 -9.37 22.66 2.93
C LEU A 912 -8.32 23.07 3.99
N GLY A 913 -7.04 23.17 3.62
CA GLY A 913 -5.99 23.61 4.52
C GLY A 913 -5.43 22.54 5.45
N PHE A 914 -5.89 21.29 5.34
CA PHE A 914 -5.36 20.18 6.14
C PHE A 914 -3.95 19.83 5.70
N THR A 915 -3.05 19.83 6.68
CA THR A 915 -1.67 19.38 6.58
C THR A 915 -1.52 17.93 7.04
N ASP A 916 -2.44 17.48 7.91
CA ASP A 916 -2.62 16.08 8.30
C ASP A 916 -4.07 15.86 8.81
N PRO A 917 -5.00 15.36 7.97
CA PRO A 917 -6.37 15.08 8.40
C PRO A 917 -6.45 13.93 9.41
N SER A 918 -5.43 13.06 9.52
CA SER A 918 -5.41 11.94 10.45
C SER A 918 -5.26 12.37 11.92
N SER A 919 -4.63 13.52 12.15
CA SER A 919 -4.47 14.16 13.47
C SER A 919 -5.10 15.55 13.54
N HIS A 920 -6.02 15.85 12.61
CA HIS A 920 -6.77 17.10 12.49
C HIS A 920 -5.89 18.36 12.39
N GLN A 921 -4.72 18.28 11.76
CA GLN A 921 -3.85 19.43 11.58
C GLN A 921 -4.19 20.18 10.29
N VAL A 922 -4.29 21.49 10.43
CA VAL A 922 -4.38 22.48 9.35
C VAL A 922 -3.29 23.53 9.52
N TRP A 923 -2.92 24.27 8.47
CA TRP A 923 -2.03 25.42 8.67
C TRP A 923 -2.78 26.62 9.25
N SER A 924 -2.13 27.43 10.08
CA SER A 924 -2.69 28.69 10.57
C SER A 924 -2.67 29.80 9.50
N TYR A 925 -3.38 30.91 9.76
CA TYR A 925 -3.38 32.12 8.92
C TYR A 925 -1.95 32.65 8.74
N PRO A 926 -1.32 32.47 7.57
CA PRO A 926 0.12 32.58 7.46
C PRO A 926 0.64 34.03 7.59
N TYR A 927 -0.18 35.02 7.21
CA TYR A 927 0.14 36.43 7.40
C TYR A 927 0.24 36.81 8.89
N ALA A 928 -0.69 36.32 9.71
CA ALA A 928 -0.74 36.60 11.14
C ALA A 928 0.28 35.76 11.94
N ALA A 929 0.47 34.51 11.53
CA ALA A 929 1.41 33.58 12.18
C ALA A 929 2.87 33.79 11.74
N HIS A 930 3.10 34.54 10.66
CA HIS A 930 4.41 34.68 10.01
C HIS A 930 5.01 33.35 9.55
N GLY A 931 4.16 32.40 9.14
CA GLY A 931 4.56 31.05 8.75
C GLY A 931 3.38 30.12 8.55
N LEU A 932 3.61 29.01 7.85
CA LEU A 932 2.68 27.89 7.78
C LEU A 932 2.86 27.02 9.03
N VAL A 933 2.20 27.42 10.12
CA VAL A 933 2.33 26.72 11.42
C VAL A 933 1.15 25.74 11.58
N PRO A 934 1.40 24.43 11.77
CA PRO A 934 0.35 23.44 12.01
C PRO A 934 -0.45 23.79 13.28
N THR A 935 -1.77 23.67 13.19
CA THR A 935 -2.72 23.97 14.25
C THR A 935 -3.86 22.96 14.20
N THR A 936 -4.32 22.51 15.35
CA THR A 936 -5.46 21.59 15.43
C THR A 936 -6.76 22.26 15.02
N SER A 937 -7.45 21.68 14.04
CA SER A 937 -8.83 21.96 13.70
C SER A 937 -9.78 21.14 14.59
N GLU A 938 -10.91 21.73 14.98
CA GLU A 938 -11.96 21.01 15.71
C GLU A 938 -12.85 20.16 14.76
N GLY A 939 -12.75 20.36 13.44
CA GLY A 939 -13.60 19.77 12.41
C GLY A 939 -13.86 20.74 11.25
N VAL A 940 -14.74 20.37 10.33
CA VAL A 940 -15.14 21.22 9.19
C VAL A 940 -16.54 21.74 9.41
N ARG A 941 -16.72 23.07 9.43
CA ARG A 941 -18.04 23.69 9.35
C ARG A 941 -18.42 23.89 7.89
N ILE A 942 -19.68 23.66 7.60
CA ILE A 942 -20.25 23.69 6.25
C ILE A 942 -21.54 24.52 6.29
N GLU A 943 -21.62 25.56 5.48
CA GLU A 943 -22.79 26.43 5.38
C GLU A 943 -23.24 26.58 3.92
N PRO A 944 -24.22 25.77 3.48
CA PRO A 944 -24.69 25.78 2.09
C PRO A 944 -25.78 26.84 1.83
N PHE A 945 -25.64 27.53 0.70
CA PHE A 945 -26.64 28.40 0.09
C PHE A 945 -27.01 27.84 -1.27
N VAL A 946 -28.30 27.55 -1.47
CA VAL A 946 -28.82 27.02 -2.72
C VAL A 946 -29.87 27.97 -3.25
N GLU A 947 -29.60 28.57 -4.40
CA GLU A 947 -30.55 29.40 -5.14
C GLU A 947 -31.05 28.64 -6.37
N SER A 948 -32.36 28.45 -6.49
CA SER A 948 -32.98 27.81 -7.66
C SER A 948 -33.80 28.81 -8.45
N ASN A 949 -33.68 28.80 -9.78
CA ASN A 949 -34.45 29.64 -10.71
C ASN A 949 -34.35 31.15 -10.42
N GLY A 950 -33.22 31.63 -9.89
CA GLY A 950 -33.01 33.03 -9.56
C GLY A 950 -33.94 33.59 -8.48
N GLN A 951 -34.65 32.75 -7.72
CA GLN A 951 -35.32 33.15 -6.48
C GLN A 951 -34.27 33.08 -5.35
N PRO A 952 -33.81 34.23 -4.82
CA PRO A 952 -32.76 34.23 -3.81
C PRO A 952 -33.30 33.64 -2.50
N SER A 953 -32.62 32.62 -1.98
CA SER A 953 -32.73 32.29 -0.56
C SER A 953 -31.84 33.25 0.22
N ASN A 954 -32.35 34.46 0.50
CA ASN A 954 -31.63 35.47 1.30
C ASN A 954 -31.43 35.07 2.79
N ALA A 955 -31.83 33.86 3.18
CA ALA A 955 -31.63 33.36 4.54
C ALA A 955 -30.55 32.27 4.52
N PRO A 956 -29.49 32.40 5.35
CA PRO A 956 -28.51 31.34 5.53
C PRO A 956 -29.20 30.05 5.96
N SER A 957 -28.76 28.94 5.36
CA SER A 957 -29.07 27.62 5.91
C SER A 957 -28.33 27.44 7.24
N GLU A 958 -28.87 26.63 8.14
CA GLU A 958 -28.19 26.30 9.40
C GLU A 958 -26.77 25.74 9.14
N SER A 959 -25.75 26.29 9.80
CA SER A 959 -24.38 25.78 9.69
C SER A 959 -24.32 24.36 10.24
N PHE A 960 -23.70 23.46 9.51
CA PHE A 960 -23.46 22.09 9.92
C PHE A 960 -21.99 21.92 10.32
N PHE A 961 -21.71 21.21 11.42
CA PHE A 961 -20.35 20.96 11.89
C PHE A 961 -20.03 19.48 11.82
N TYR A 962 -19.00 19.13 11.04
CA TYR A 962 -18.57 17.76 10.81
C TYR A 962 -17.28 17.47 11.57
N GLN A 963 -17.29 16.39 12.36
CA GLN A 963 -16.13 15.90 13.10
C GLN A 963 -15.95 14.42 12.78
N TRP A 964 -14.71 13.95 12.88
CA TRP A 964 -14.34 12.55 12.74
C TRP A 964 -13.34 12.16 13.83
N GLU A 965 -13.15 10.85 13.97
CA GLU A 965 -12.13 10.31 14.87
C GLU A 965 -10.77 10.34 14.17
N PRO A 966 -9.68 10.69 14.88
CA PRO A 966 -8.33 10.60 14.32
C PRO A 966 -7.98 9.14 14.02
N TRP A 967 -6.98 8.93 13.15
CA TRP A 967 -6.45 7.60 12.84
C TRP A 967 -4.93 7.58 12.85
N ASP A 968 -4.33 6.46 13.22
CA ASP A 968 -2.88 6.26 13.21
C ASP A 968 -2.39 5.39 12.06
N LEU A 969 -3.24 4.51 11.53
CA LEU A 969 -2.96 3.76 10.31
C LEU A 969 -4.12 3.97 9.34
N PRO A 970 -3.86 4.31 8.07
CA PRO A 970 -4.91 4.51 7.09
C PRO A 970 -5.57 3.19 6.68
N ALA A 971 -6.88 3.22 6.41
CA ALA A 971 -7.49 2.17 5.62
C ALA A 971 -7.21 2.40 4.13
N TYR A 972 -6.89 1.32 3.42
CA TYR A 972 -6.66 1.37 1.99
C TYR A 972 -7.00 0.04 1.32
N HIS A 973 -7.17 0.08 0.00
CA HIS A 973 -7.27 -1.10 -0.85
C HIS A 973 -6.70 -0.81 -2.24
N GLU A 974 -6.36 -1.85 -2.99
CA GLU A 974 -5.75 -1.72 -4.30
C GLU A 974 -6.76 -1.89 -5.44
N ARG A 975 -6.53 -1.17 -6.55
CA ARG A 975 -7.26 -1.31 -7.81
C ARG A 975 -6.32 -1.11 -9.00
N LYS A 976 -6.48 -1.91 -10.07
CA LYS A 976 -5.80 -1.63 -11.35
C LYS A 976 -6.31 -0.31 -11.95
N LYS A 977 -5.42 0.61 -12.29
CA LYS A 977 -5.79 1.85 -12.99
C LYS A 977 -6.15 1.57 -14.46
N GLN A 978 -6.84 2.50 -15.11
CA GLN A 978 -7.02 2.41 -16.57
C GLN A 978 -5.68 2.37 -17.34
N SER A 979 -4.63 3.00 -16.80
CA SER A 979 -3.26 2.93 -17.34
C SER A 979 -2.73 1.49 -17.40
N TYR A 980 -3.09 0.63 -16.45
CA TYR A 980 -2.66 -0.77 -16.43
C TYR A 980 -3.03 -1.51 -17.73
N GLU A 981 -4.27 -1.42 -18.19
CA GLU A 981 -4.72 -2.12 -19.41
C GLU A 981 -4.16 -1.50 -20.69
N ILE A 982 -3.97 -0.18 -20.71
CA ILE A 982 -3.34 0.52 -21.84
C ILE A 982 -1.89 0.07 -21.99
N LEU A 983 -1.15 0.08 -20.89
CA LEU A 983 0.24 -0.32 -20.86
C LEU A 983 0.42 -1.82 -21.07
N ARG A 984 -0.44 -2.67 -20.50
CA ARG A 984 -0.43 -4.12 -20.78
C ARG A 984 -0.47 -4.38 -22.29
N LYS A 985 -1.37 -3.71 -23.03
CA LYS A 985 -1.47 -3.80 -24.50
C LYS A 985 -0.23 -3.24 -25.19
N ALA A 986 0.34 -2.15 -24.69
CA ALA A 986 1.58 -1.60 -25.24
C ALA A 986 2.74 -2.60 -25.07
N TYR A 987 2.91 -3.18 -23.88
CA TYR A 987 3.96 -4.14 -23.54
C TYR A 987 3.86 -5.47 -24.32
N GLU A 988 2.67 -5.90 -24.74
CA GLU A 988 2.51 -7.06 -25.63
C GLU A 988 3.41 -6.96 -26.88
N GLY A 989 3.56 -5.75 -27.44
CA GLY A 989 4.38 -5.50 -28.62
C GLY A 989 5.89 -5.60 -28.39
N TYR A 990 6.34 -5.56 -27.13
CA TYR A 990 7.75 -5.52 -26.76
C TYR A 990 8.24 -6.76 -26.00
N TYR A 991 7.35 -7.70 -25.67
CA TYR A 991 7.70 -8.85 -24.84
C TYR A 991 8.64 -9.85 -25.51
N ASN A 992 8.77 -9.94 -26.83
CA ASN A 992 9.73 -10.87 -27.47
C ASN A 992 10.38 -10.23 -28.69
N ILE A 993 10.59 -8.91 -28.63
CA ILE A 993 11.19 -8.15 -29.72
C ILE A 993 12.67 -7.92 -29.46
N GLU A 994 13.48 -7.98 -30.51
CA GLU A 994 14.88 -7.56 -30.46
C GLU A 994 14.95 -6.03 -30.34
N PRO A 995 15.97 -5.49 -29.64
CA PRO A 995 16.30 -4.07 -29.70
C PRO A 995 16.62 -3.65 -31.14
N LYS A 996 16.45 -2.36 -31.45
CA LYS A 996 16.52 -1.84 -32.83
C LYS A 996 17.90 -1.65 -33.40
#